data_AF-A0A8J7RSC3-F1
#
_entry.id   AF-A0A8J7RSC3-F1
#
_cell.length_a   1.000
_cell.length_b   1.000
_cell.length_c   1.000
_cell.angle_alpha   90.00
_cell.angle_beta   90.00
_cell.angle_gamma   90.00
#
_symmetry.space_group_name_H-M   'P 1'
#
loop_
_entity.id
_entity.type
_entity.pdbx_description
1 polymer ?
#
loop_
_entity_poly.entity_id
_entity_poly.type
_entity_poly.pdbx_seq_one_letter_code
_entity_poly.pdbx_strand_id
1 'polypeptide(L)'
;MASLPNKKMRGRAILVAAALIVVGFGLVIRSLYQVQLVEGEAYKQEAMSRQLRATTINANRGTIYSADGQVLAASATSWRVIFSPADITDEQAVLLADGMSELLGVDREFILERASNKKNFYQVIKSRVDKETADAAYQFALDHDIDGVTLLPDSTRYYPYGTMASTVLGFVNADNEGAYGLEAYYNSTLSGTPGKVVTAKNAWGTDMPYTYQDITSAEDGNSLVLTLDSYIQSVIEKHLATALTEHAVQNRATVIVQDVNTGAILGMTTMPDYDPNNPQAIVSEISQMKLSEYEQGSEEYRKAFAYEQQVQWSNKAVNEAYEPGSVFKIITTATALETGAVTLNSTFNCTGSFVAGGITKHCWKHAGHGLQTLAQAMQNSCNPAYMQIGQKIGGTNFYNYFKSFGLTEPTGIDLPGEESGYFYSEAQLNSTQGNLETVSFGQSFKVTPIQLITAISAAVNGGYLYEPYVVDKVLDSGGNVVSVTEPTLRRQVISEETSRQVCKLMEGVVTAGSGKNAAVPGYSIGGKTGTSEKLDSDRGYYTYSFAGVAPMDNPKVAVLLILDEPYETDLYGSTVAAPVVGAILSEILPYLGVETNYTAEELSVINVTVPNAVGQSAHMGMAAMTQKQLSATIVGGGDTVIAQVPAAGSVIQKGSTVILYTDEESCRQTVTVPDVRGKSGQVVNTILTNAGLNLDADGIGKISETAVAVEQSIAPGTEVPPGTLITVTFSNTAPSQTP
;
A
#
# COMPACT_ATOMS: atom_id res chain seq x y z
N MET A 1 -37.03 52.87 -89.88
CA MET A 1 -37.33 53.99 -88.97
C MET A 1 -37.58 53.46 -87.58
N ALA A 2 -36.60 53.57 -86.68
CA ALA A 2 -36.80 53.41 -85.24
C ALA A 2 -36.63 54.82 -84.63
N SER A 3 -37.65 55.33 -83.94
CA SER A 3 -37.65 56.70 -83.44
C SER A 3 -36.60 56.89 -82.35
N LEU A 4 -35.81 57.97 -82.47
CA LEU A 4 -34.90 58.39 -81.41
C LEU A 4 -35.72 58.74 -80.14
N PRO A 5 -35.28 58.32 -78.95
CA PRO A 5 -36.06 58.46 -77.73
C PRO A 5 -36.31 59.94 -77.39
N ASN A 6 -37.59 60.30 -77.21
CA ASN A 6 -38.06 61.65 -76.89
C ASN A 6 -37.44 62.16 -75.57
N LYS A 7 -37.30 63.49 -75.38
CA LYS A 7 -36.68 64.14 -74.20
C LYS A 7 -37.26 63.62 -72.87
N LYS A 8 -38.57 63.29 -72.84
CA LYS A 8 -39.27 62.67 -71.70
C LYS A 8 -38.85 61.21 -71.44
N MET A 9 -38.48 60.45 -72.47
CA MET A 9 -38.01 59.05 -72.34
C MET A 9 -36.57 58.98 -71.82
N ARG A 10 -35.68 59.88 -72.27
CA ARG A 10 -34.32 60.01 -71.70
C ARG A 10 -34.34 60.45 -70.23
N GLY A 11 -35.21 61.41 -69.88
CA GLY A 11 -35.41 61.82 -68.49
C GLY A 11 -35.90 60.68 -67.59
N ARG A 12 -36.86 59.87 -68.07
CA ARG A 12 -37.33 58.66 -67.36
C ARG A 12 -36.25 57.59 -67.22
N ALA A 13 -35.44 57.36 -68.26
CA ALA A 13 -34.33 56.39 -68.20
C ALA A 13 -33.26 56.80 -67.19
N ILE A 14 -32.91 58.10 -67.11
CA ILE A 14 -31.96 58.62 -66.12
C ILE A 14 -32.54 58.53 -64.71
N LEU A 15 -33.84 58.81 -64.53
CA LEU A 15 -34.51 58.72 -63.22
C LEU A 15 -34.59 57.27 -62.73
N VAL A 16 -34.87 56.32 -63.64
CA VAL A 16 -34.85 54.88 -63.33
C VAL A 16 -33.42 54.42 -63.02
N ALA A 17 -32.41 54.85 -63.78
CA ALA A 17 -31.02 54.53 -63.50
C ALA A 17 -30.54 55.11 -62.16
N ALA A 18 -30.89 56.36 -61.84
CA ALA A 18 -30.57 56.98 -60.56
C ALA A 18 -31.29 56.29 -59.39
N ALA A 19 -32.56 55.91 -59.56
CA ALA A 19 -33.30 55.13 -58.57
C ALA A 19 -32.67 53.75 -58.34
N LEU A 20 -32.23 53.06 -59.40
CA LEU A 20 -31.52 51.79 -59.29
C LEU A 20 -30.17 51.93 -58.58
N ILE A 21 -29.43 53.01 -58.83
CA ILE A 21 -28.17 53.30 -58.13
C ILE A 21 -28.43 53.58 -56.65
N VAL A 22 -29.41 54.41 -56.32
CA VAL A 22 -29.75 54.74 -54.92
C VAL A 22 -30.25 53.52 -54.16
N VAL A 23 -31.11 52.70 -54.78
CA VAL A 23 -31.58 51.44 -54.18
C VAL A 23 -30.42 50.45 -54.04
N GLY A 24 -29.58 50.31 -55.07
CA GLY A 24 -28.40 49.45 -55.02
C GLY A 24 -27.42 49.84 -53.93
N PHE A 25 -27.01 51.11 -53.86
CA PHE A 25 -26.15 51.62 -52.78
C PHE A 25 -26.82 51.57 -51.42
N GLY A 26 -28.13 51.82 -51.32
CA GLY A 26 -28.89 51.69 -50.08
C GLY A 26 -28.90 50.27 -49.53
N LEU A 27 -29.02 49.27 -50.41
CA LEU A 27 -28.92 47.84 -50.03
C LEU A 27 -27.50 47.48 -49.58
N VAL A 28 -26.47 47.98 -50.26
CA VAL A 28 -25.07 47.77 -49.88
C VAL A 28 -24.76 48.42 -48.52
N ILE A 29 -25.17 49.67 -48.31
CA ILE A 29 -24.99 50.39 -47.03
C ILE A 29 -25.74 49.68 -45.90
N ARG A 30 -26.98 49.22 -46.15
CA ARG A 30 -27.74 48.44 -45.18
C ARG A 30 -27.04 47.12 -44.84
N SER A 31 -26.53 46.40 -45.85
CA SER A 31 -25.79 45.16 -45.64
C SER A 31 -24.50 45.40 -44.85
N LEU A 32 -23.76 46.47 -45.16
CA LEU A 32 -22.59 46.88 -44.40
C LEU A 32 -22.93 47.24 -42.96
N TYR A 33 -23.99 48.01 -42.73
CA TYR A 33 -24.46 48.36 -41.38
C TYR A 33 -24.87 47.11 -40.59
N GLN A 34 -25.56 46.18 -41.23
CA GLN A 34 -25.97 44.92 -40.61
C GLN A 34 -24.74 44.08 -40.22
N VAL A 35 -23.79 43.88 -41.14
CA VAL A 35 -22.60 43.04 -40.89
C VAL A 35 -21.62 43.70 -39.92
N GLN A 36 -21.42 45.03 -39.99
CA GLN A 36 -20.41 45.71 -39.16
C GLN A 36 -20.93 46.17 -37.79
N LEU A 37 -22.20 46.58 -37.66
CA LEU A 37 -22.72 47.21 -36.43
C LEU A 37 -23.73 46.35 -35.68
N VAL A 38 -24.56 45.57 -36.39
CA VAL A 38 -25.57 44.70 -35.74
C VAL A 38 -24.97 43.33 -35.42
N GLU A 39 -24.32 42.71 -36.41
CA GLU A 39 -23.74 41.37 -36.32
C GLU A 39 -22.22 41.41 -36.07
N GLY A 40 -21.61 42.60 -36.03
CA GLY A 40 -20.15 42.77 -35.93
C GLY A 40 -19.55 42.19 -34.65
N GLU A 41 -20.20 42.40 -33.50
CA GLU A 41 -19.78 41.78 -32.22
C GLU A 41 -19.88 40.25 -32.28
N ALA A 42 -20.97 39.72 -32.84
CA ALA A 42 -21.17 38.27 -32.97
C ALA A 42 -20.13 37.64 -33.91
N TYR A 43 -19.87 38.23 -35.08
CA TYR A 43 -18.85 37.76 -36.01
C TYR A 43 -17.43 37.92 -35.47
N LYS A 44 -17.18 38.96 -34.65
CA LYS A 44 -15.90 39.12 -33.98
C LYS A 44 -15.69 38.05 -32.91
N GLN A 45 -16.70 37.73 -32.10
CA GLN A 45 -16.63 36.63 -31.12
C GLN A 45 -16.48 35.26 -31.81
N GLU A 46 -17.18 35.04 -32.91
CA GLU A 46 -17.07 33.80 -33.70
C GLU A 46 -15.71 33.70 -34.42
N ALA A 47 -15.16 34.80 -34.91
CA ALA A 47 -13.80 34.84 -35.45
C ALA A 47 -12.75 34.57 -34.36
N MET A 48 -12.89 35.18 -33.18
CA MET A 48 -12.01 34.95 -32.05
C MET A 48 -12.09 33.50 -31.56
N SER A 49 -13.27 32.88 -31.45
CA SER A 49 -13.39 31.48 -31.05
C SER A 49 -12.81 30.49 -32.08
N ARG A 50 -12.80 30.86 -33.37
CA ARG A 50 -12.16 30.08 -34.43
C ARG A 50 -10.65 30.30 -34.52
N GLN A 51 -10.16 31.48 -34.14
CA GLN A 51 -8.74 31.88 -34.23
C GLN A 51 -7.95 31.58 -32.95
N LEU A 52 -8.58 31.58 -31.78
CA LEU A 52 -7.91 31.29 -30.51
C LEU A 52 -7.89 29.78 -30.27
N ARG A 53 -6.71 29.17 -30.23
CA ARG A 53 -6.56 27.81 -29.67
C ARG A 53 -5.96 27.93 -28.28
N ALA A 54 -6.70 27.41 -27.29
CA ALA A 54 -6.16 27.21 -25.96
C ALA A 54 -5.32 25.92 -25.97
N THR A 55 -4.07 26.01 -25.53
CA THR A 55 -3.25 24.85 -25.20
C THR A 55 -3.17 24.76 -23.68
N THR A 56 -3.51 23.60 -23.14
CA THR A 56 -3.47 23.33 -21.70
C THR A 56 -2.04 23.04 -21.27
N ILE A 57 -1.59 23.72 -20.21
CA ILE A 57 -0.37 23.37 -19.48
C ILE A 57 -0.81 22.52 -18.28
N ASN A 58 -0.36 21.27 -18.22
CA ASN A 58 -0.68 20.38 -17.11
C ASN A 58 -0.05 20.92 -15.82
N ALA A 59 -0.83 20.99 -14.75
CA ALA A 59 -0.31 21.25 -13.41
C ALA A 59 0.52 20.07 -12.91
N ASN A 60 1.45 20.32 -11.99
CA ASN A 60 2.10 19.19 -11.32
C ASN A 60 1.07 18.52 -10.41
N ARG A 61 1.03 17.19 -10.47
CA ARG A 61 0.20 16.44 -9.55
C ARG A 61 0.82 16.50 -8.16
N GLY A 62 -0.01 16.59 -7.14
CA GLY A 62 0.44 16.58 -5.75
C GLY A 62 1.26 15.33 -5.42
N THR A 63 2.22 15.46 -4.53
CA THR A 63 3.12 14.36 -4.16
C THR A 63 2.41 13.40 -3.20
N ILE A 64 2.65 12.10 -3.30
CA ILE A 64 2.19 11.12 -2.31
C ILE A 64 3.38 10.74 -1.43
N TYR A 65 3.24 10.97 -0.13
CA TYR A 65 4.23 10.68 0.90
C TYR A 65 3.79 9.51 1.78
N SER A 66 4.73 8.66 2.20
CA SER A 66 4.52 7.71 3.29
C SER A 66 4.42 8.41 4.65
N ALA A 67 3.99 7.69 5.68
CA ALA A 67 3.89 8.18 7.06
C ALA A 67 5.24 8.66 7.62
N ASP A 68 6.33 7.99 7.24
CA ASP A 68 7.72 8.34 7.59
C ASP A 68 8.34 9.42 6.67
N GLY A 69 7.55 10.00 5.76
CA GLY A 69 7.92 11.17 4.95
C GLY A 69 8.64 10.85 3.63
N GLN A 70 8.70 9.59 3.22
CA GLN A 70 9.29 9.20 1.94
C GLN A 70 8.36 9.53 0.78
N VAL A 71 8.92 9.95 -0.35
CA VAL A 71 8.16 10.24 -1.58
C VAL A 71 7.85 8.95 -2.32
N LEU A 72 6.57 8.55 -2.36
CA LEU A 72 6.09 7.35 -3.04
C LEU A 72 5.67 7.62 -4.49
N ALA A 73 5.13 8.81 -4.77
CA ALA A 73 4.80 9.25 -6.13
C ALA A 73 4.96 10.76 -6.25
N ALA A 74 5.62 11.22 -7.30
CA ALA A 74 5.84 12.64 -7.56
C ALA A 74 5.70 12.98 -9.04
N SER A 75 5.42 14.24 -9.33
CA SER A 75 5.49 14.78 -10.68
C SER A 75 6.89 15.30 -10.97
N ALA A 76 7.46 14.86 -12.09
CA ALA A 76 8.67 15.42 -12.67
C ALA A 76 8.32 16.30 -13.87
N THR A 77 9.00 17.43 -14.02
CA THR A 77 8.88 18.25 -15.23
C THR A 77 9.41 17.48 -16.44
N SER A 78 8.60 17.37 -17.47
CA SER A 78 8.99 16.76 -18.73
C SER A 78 8.54 17.64 -19.90
N TRP A 79 8.83 17.19 -21.12
CA TRP A 79 8.56 17.94 -22.33
C TRP A 79 7.90 17.04 -23.37
N ARG A 80 7.04 17.67 -24.18
CA ARG A 80 6.52 17.08 -25.42
C ARG A 80 7.25 17.69 -26.59
N VAL A 81 7.83 16.84 -27.42
CA VAL A 81 8.39 17.24 -28.70
C VAL A 81 7.28 17.17 -29.74
N ILE A 82 6.93 18.32 -30.31
CA ILE A 82 5.85 18.47 -31.27
C ILE A 82 6.42 18.96 -32.58
N PHE A 83 5.96 18.34 -33.66
CA PHE A 83 6.20 18.82 -35.00
C PHE A 83 4.99 19.60 -35.49
N SER A 84 5.26 20.65 -36.29
CA SER A 84 4.33 21.29 -37.20
C SER A 84 4.68 20.85 -38.62
N PRO A 85 4.17 19.69 -39.09
CA PRO A 85 4.49 19.14 -40.42
C PRO A 85 4.31 20.10 -41.58
N ALA A 86 3.35 21.02 -41.49
CA ALA A 86 3.10 22.04 -42.49
C ALA A 86 4.25 23.06 -42.64
N ASP A 87 5.06 23.25 -41.61
CA ASP A 87 6.22 24.14 -41.58
C ASP A 87 7.54 23.38 -41.84
N ILE A 88 7.47 22.07 -42.11
CA ILE A 88 8.60 21.19 -42.37
C ILE A 88 8.58 20.82 -43.87
N THR A 89 9.71 20.83 -44.56
CA THR A 89 9.83 20.32 -45.95
C THR A 89 9.98 18.80 -45.99
N ASP A 90 9.78 18.15 -47.13
CA ASP A 90 9.93 16.69 -47.23
C ASP A 90 11.38 16.24 -46.98
N GLU A 91 12.37 17.04 -47.40
CA GLU A 91 13.79 16.81 -47.11
C GLU A 91 14.10 16.95 -45.61
N GLN A 92 13.55 17.98 -44.96
CA GLN A 92 13.67 18.16 -43.51
C GLN A 92 12.95 17.05 -42.74
N ALA A 93 11.83 16.52 -43.24
CA ALA A 93 11.12 15.42 -42.59
C ALA A 93 11.97 14.15 -42.54
N VAL A 94 12.72 13.84 -43.61
CA VAL A 94 13.67 12.73 -43.62
C VAL A 94 14.83 12.97 -42.65
N LEU A 95 15.38 14.18 -42.64
CA LEU A 95 16.48 14.57 -41.75
C LEU A 95 16.08 14.51 -40.26
N LEU A 96 14.87 14.98 -39.94
CA LEU A 96 14.29 14.86 -38.59
C LEU A 96 14.08 13.40 -38.21
N ALA A 97 13.57 12.57 -39.11
CA ALA A 97 13.39 11.15 -38.85
C ALA A 97 14.73 10.45 -38.57
N ASP A 98 15.79 10.77 -39.32
CA ASP A 98 17.12 10.20 -39.13
C ASP A 98 17.76 10.65 -37.80
N GLY A 99 17.78 11.95 -37.52
CA GLY A 99 18.45 12.48 -36.32
C GLY A 99 17.65 12.30 -35.03
N MET A 100 16.32 12.44 -35.09
CA MET A 100 15.48 12.36 -33.89
C MET A 100 15.07 10.93 -33.53
N SER A 101 15.20 9.96 -34.43
CA SER A 101 14.92 8.55 -34.09
C SER A 101 15.87 8.06 -33.00
N GLU A 102 17.16 8.36 -33.10
CA GLU A 102 18.16 8.00 -32.08
C GLU A 102 18.02 8.87 -30.82
N LEU A 103 17.92 10.20 -30.98
CA LEU A 103 17.79 11.12 -29.84
C LEU A 103 16.54 10.86 -28.99
N LEU A 104 15.40 10.59 -29.65
CA LEU A 104 14.13 10.36 -28.96
C LEU A 104 13.84 8.88 -28.75
N GLY A 105 14.62 7.94 -29.30
CA GLY A 105 14.32 6.51 -29.24
C GLY A 105 12.95 6.16 -29.85
N VAL A 106 12.50 6.91 -30.86
CA VAL A 106 11.22 6.70 -31.55
C VAL A 106 11.50 6.07 -32.90
N ASP A 107 10.64 5.15 -33.34
CA ASP A 107 10.78 4.51 -34.65
C ASP A 107 10.84 5.56 -35.77
N ARG A 108 11.84 5.42 -36.64
CA ARG A 108 12.11 6.36 -37.73
C ARG A 108 10.91 6.52 -38.67
N GLU A 109 10.24 5.42 -39.01
CA GLU A 109 9.12 5.43 -39.95
C GLU A 109 7.92 6.17 -39.35
N PHE A 110 7.68 6.01 -38.06
CA PHE A 110 6.67 6.76 -37.32
C PHE A 110 6.93 8.27 -37.32
N ILE A 111 8.18 8.70 -37.10
CA ILE A 111 8.55 10.12 -37.17
C ILE A 111 8.31 10.66 -38.58
N LEU A 112 8.75 9.92 -39.60
CA LEU A 112 8.62 10.31 -41.00
C LEU A 112 7.15 10.44 -41.43
N GLU A 113 6.30 9.49 -41.05
CA GLU A 113 4.86 9.53 -41.33
C GLU A 113 4.22 10.80 -40.75
N ARG A 114 4.52 11.11 -39.48
CA ARG A 114 3.96 12.29 -38.81
C ARG A 114 4.52 13.60 -39.37
N ALA A 115 5.81 13.68 -39.64
CA ALA A 115 6.49 14.85 -40.21
C ALA A 115 6.07 15.14 -41.66
N SER A 116 5.67 14.12 -42.41
CA SER A 116 5.21 14.25 -43.81
C SER A 116 3.74 14.62 -43.94
N ASN A 117 2.97 14.58 -42.85
CA ASN A 117 1.54 14.89 -42.87
C ASN A 117 1.26 16.40 -42.88
N LYS A 118 1.50 17.05 -44.03
CA LYS A 118 1.38 18.52 -44.24
C LYS A 118 0.00 19.13 -43.95
N LYS A 119 -1.02 18.31 -43.67
CA LYS A 119 -2.36 18.78 -43.27
C LYS A 119 -2.45 19.17 -41.80
N ASN A 120 -1.43 18.85 -41.00
CA ASN A 120 -1.40 19.10 -39.56
C ASN A 120 -0.30 20.09 -39.18
N PHE A 121 -0.61 20.95 -38.22
CA PHE A 121 0.31 21.92 -37.59
C PHE A 121 0.66 21.51 -36.14
N TYR A 122 0.23 20.31 -35.73
CA TYR A 122 0.43 19.80 -34.39
C TYR A 122 0.44 18.27 -34.44
N GLN A 123 1.63 17.69 -34.28
CA GLN A 123 1.85 16.26 -34.18
C GLN A 123 2.81 16.01 -33.02
N VAL A 124 2.35 15.35 -31.96
CA VAL A 124 3.23 14.94 -30.86
C VAL A 124 4.12 13.82 -31.37
N ILE A 125 5.44 13.98 -31.32
CA ILE A 125 6.38 12.93 -31.72
C ILE A 125 6.72 12.05 -30.53
N LYS A 126 7.03 12.68 -29.41
CA LYS A 126 7.27 12.00 -28.13
C LYS A 126 6.78 12.85 -26.98
N SER A 127 6.17 12.19 -25.99
CA SER A 127 5.81 12.80 -24.71
C SER A 127 6.75 12.31 -23.60
N ARG A 128 6.72 12.98 -22.45
CA ARG A 128 7.50 12.58 -21.26
C ARG A 128 9.01 12.57 -21.50
N VAL A 129 9.51 13.50 -22.30
CA VAL A 129 10.94 13.64 -22.60
C VAL A 129 11.59 14.45 -21.48
N ASP A 130 12.71 13.98 -20.94
CA ASP A 130 13.49 14.76 -19.99
C ASP A 130 14.04 16.04 -20.66
N LYS A 131 14.40 17.04 -19.86
CA LYS A 131 14.82 18.34 -20.38
C LYS A 131 16.07 18.25 -21.26
N GLU A 132 17.05 17.42 -20.91
CA GLU A 132 18.30 17.33 -21.64
C GLU A 132 18.07 16.76 -23.04
N THR A 133 17.31 15.67 -23.14
CA THR A 133 16.91 15.08 -24.43
C THR A 133 16.02 16.00 -25.25
N ALA A 134 15.09 16.72 -24.60
CA ALA A 134 14.20 17.67 -25.29
C ALA A 134 14.98 18.87 -25.84
N ASP A 135 15.87 19.46 -25.04
CA ASP A 135 16.75 20.55 -25.46
C ASP A 135 17.66 20.08 -26.60
N ALA A 136 18.24 18.88 -26.52
CA ALA A 136 19.04 18.30 -27.60
C ALA A 136 18.25 18.13 -28.91
N ALA A 137 17.00 17.63 -28.84
CA ALA A 137 16.14 17.52 -30.01
C ALA A 137 15.80 18.90 -30.60
N TYR A 138 15.56 19.91 -29.75
CA TYR A 138 15.29 21.26 -30.22
C TYR A 138 16.54 21.91 -30.84
N GLN A 139 17.72 21.73 -30.23
CA GLN A 139 18.99 22.19 -30.81
C GLN A 139 19.28 21.53 -32.16
N PHE A 140 19.03 20.22 -32.29
CA PHE A 140 19.17 19.53 -33.58
C PHE A 140 18.32 20.17 -34.69
N ALA A 141 17.08 20.58 -34.37
CA ALA A 141 16.22 21.28 -35.33
C ALA A 141 16.75 22.68 -35.68
N LEU A 142 17.27 23.42 -34.69
CA LEU A 142 17.87 24.74 -34.90
C LEU A 142 19.14 24.68 -35.76
N ASP A 143 20.02 23.71 -35.49
CA ASP A 143 21.29 23.52 -36.23
C ASP A 143 21.08 23.23 -37.73
N HIS A 144 19.87 22.78 -38.10
CA HIS A 144 19.48 22.47 -39.47
C HIS A 144 18.42 23.43 -40.04
N ASP A 145 18.20 24.59 -39.40
CA ASP A 145 17.26 25.63 -39.82
C ASP A 145 15.81 25.10 -40.02
N ILE A 146 15.32 24.30 -39.08
CA ILE A 146 13.98 23.70 -39.11
C ILE A 146 13.03 24.39 -38.13
N ASP A 147 12.17 25.27 -38.64
CA ASP A 147 11.22 26.07 -37.84
C ASP A 147 9.98 25.29 -37.33
N GLY A 148 9.85 24.01 -37.68
CA GLY A 148 8.68 23.19 -37.40
C GLY A 148 8.72 22.34 -36.13
N VAL A 149 9.72 22.52 -35.24
CA VAL A 149 9.85 21.75 -33.99
C VAL A 149 9.57 22.65 -32.79
N THR A 150 8.72 22.22 -31.88
CA THR A 150 8.36 22.97 -30.67
C THR A 150 8.40 22.05 -29.45
N LEU A 151 8.93 22.57 -28.35
CA LEU A 151 8.87 21.93 -27.04
C LEU A 151 7.72 22.54 -26.23
N LEU A 152 6.80 21.71 -25.75
CA LEU A 152 5.80 22.13 -24.78
C LEU A 152 6.12 21.52 -23.41
N PRO A 153 6.14 22.33 -22.33
CA PRO A 153 6.22 21.80 -20.97
C PRO A 153 5.08 20.80 -20.72
N ASP A 154 5.42 19.72 -20.04
CA ASP A 154 4.50 18.69 -19.60
C ASP A 154 4.92 18.21 -18.19
N SER A 155 4.07 17.40 -17.57
CA SER A 155 4.36 16.78 -16.28
C SER A 155 4.26 15.27 -16.42
N THR A 156 5.21 14.55 -15.86
CA THR A 156 5.23 13.09 -15.86
C THR A 156 5.20 12.58 -14.44
N ARG A 157 4.27 11.66 -14.18
CA ARG A 157 4.19 10.99 -12.89
C ARG A 157 5.27 9.91 -12.79
N TYR A 158 5.98 9.93 -11.68
CA TYR A 158 7.10 9.04 -11.38
C TYR A 158 6.96 8.41 -9.99
N TYR A 159 7.30 7.13 -9.88
CA TYR A 159 7.20 6.33 -8.67
C TYR A 159 8.62 5.84 -8.28
N PRO A 160 9.30 6.52 -7.33
CA PRO A 160 10.73 6.29 -7.07
C PRO A 160 11.09 4.88 -6.58
N TYR A 161 10.15 4.23 -5.89
CA TYR A 161 10.35 2.90 -5.31
C TYR A 161 9.91 1.75 -6.22
N GLY A 162 9.60 2.02 -7.49
CA GLY A 162 9.20 1.00 -8.46
C GLY A 162 7.94 0.27 -8.01
N THR A 163 8.05 -1.01 -7.64
CA THR A 163 6.91 -1.88 -7.37
C THR A 163 6.31 -1.73 -5.96
N MET A 164 6.91 -0.93 -5.08
CA MET A 164 6.41 -0.72 -3.72
C MET A 164 4.98 -0.16 -3.70
N ALA A 165 4.10 -0.81 -2.94
CA ALA A 165 2.70 -0.42 -2.70
C ALA A 165 1.88 -0.19 -3.99
N SER A 166 2.23 -0.87 -5.08
CA SER A 166 1.71 -0.55 -6.42
C SER A 166 0.20 -0.61 -6.57
N THR A 167 -0.46 -1.63 -5.99
CA THR A 167 -1.93 -1.72 -6.02
C THR A 167 -2.63 -0.71 -5.12
N VAL A 168 -1.91 -0.13 -4.13
CA VAL A 168 -2.42 0.94 -3.27
C VAL A 168 -2.26 2.29 -3.97
N LEU A 169 -1.05 2.61 -4.44
CA LEU A 169 -0.78 3.87 -5.15
C LEU A 169 -1.57 3.95 -6.46
N GLY A 170 -1.58 2.85 -7.21
CA GLY A 170 -2.09 2.81 -8.57
C GLY A 170 -1.19 3.60 -9.52
N PHE A 171 -1.75 4.05 -10.64
CA PHE A 171 -1.01 4.78 -11.66
C PHE A 171 -1.89 5.80 -12.39
N VAL A 172 -1.24 6.66 -13.19
CA VAL A 172 -1.92 7.62 -14.08
C VAL A 172 -1.89 7.13 -15.53
N ASN A 173 -2.93 7.46 -16.30
CA ASN A 173 -3.00 7.16 -17.72
C ASN A 173 -2.09 8.10 -18.55
N ALA A 174 -2.18 8.00 -19.89
CA ALA A 174 -1.40 8.84 -20.81
C ALA A 174 -1.70 10.34 -20.66
N ASP A 175 -2.92 10.69 -20.25
CA ASP A 175 -3.42 12.06 -20.07
C ASP A 175 -3.13 12.62 -18.66
N ASN A 176 -2.32 11.91 -17.86
CA ASN A 176 -1.97 12.29 -16.50
C ASN A 176 -3.19 12.32 -15.54
N GLU A 177 -4.23 11.54 -15.84
CA GLU A 177 -5.38 11.30 -14.95
C GLU A 177 -5.19 9.99 -14.19
N GLY A 178 -5.59 9.96 -12.92
CA GLY A 178 -5.51 8.77 -12.09
C GLY A 178 -6.39 7.64 -12.62
N ALA A 179 -5.78 6.49 -12.90
CA ALA A 179 -6.44 5.33 -13.50
C ALA A 179 -6.80 4.25 -12.47
N TYR A 180 -5.92 4.00 -11.50
CA TYR A 180 -6.10 3.00 -10.43
C TYR A 180 -5.64 3.52 -9.07
N GLY A 181 -5.98 2.79 -8.00
CA GLY A 181 -5.50 3.05 -6.63
C GLY A 181 -5.84 4.45 -6.11
N LEU A 182 -4.97 4.98 -5.26
CA LEU A 182 -5.05 6.33 -4.71
C LEU A 182 -4.98 7.41 -5.80
N GLU A 183 -4.20 7.19 -6.87
CA GLU A 183 -4.15 8.13 -8.00
C GLU A 183 -5.56 8.37 -8.58
N ALA A 184 -6.36 7.32 -8.74
CA ALA A 184 -7.74 7.43 -9.20
C ALA A 184 -8.68 7.99 -8.12
N TYR A 185 -8.63 7.46 -6.90
CA TYR A 185 -9.54 7.86 -5.82
C TYR A 185 -9.41 9.34 -5.47
N TYR A 186 -8.17 9.82 -5.36
CA TYR A 186 -7.83 11.21 -5.04
C TYR A 186 -7.50 12.05 -6.29
N ASN A 187 -7.94 11.64 -7.49
CA ASN A 187 -7.58 12.33 -8.73
C ASN A 187 -7.88 13.84 -8.69
N SER A 188 -9.03 14.25 -8.13
CA SER A 188 -9.42 15.66 -8.01
C SER A 188 -8.57 16.45 -7.02
N THR A 189 -8.01 15.79 -6.00
CA THR A 189 -7.11 16.41 -5.02
C THR A 189 -5.71 16.54 -5.59
N LEU A 190 -5.26 15.48 -6.27
CA LEU A 190 -3.92 15.36 -6.82
C LEU A 190 -3.72 16.13 -8.14
N SER A 191 -4.74 16.30 -8.99
CA SER A 191 -4.54 16.79 -10.37
C SER A 191 -4.10 18.26 -10.49
N GLY A 192 -4.43 19.08 -9.50
CA GLY A 192 -4.29 20.54 -9.60
C GLY A 192 -5.22 21.16 -10.65
N THR A 193 -5.04 22.46 -10.88
CA THR A 193 -5.78 23.21 -11.90
C THR A 193 -4.87 23.49 -13.10
N PRO A 194 -5.15 22.94 -14.29
CA PRO A 194 -4.32 23.17 -15.46
C PRO A 194 -4.30 24.65 -15.88
N GLY A 195 -3.12 25.13 -16.25
CA GLY A 195 -2.94 26.45 -16.84
C GLY A 195 -3.42 26.49 -18.29
N LYS A 196 -3.59 27.70 -18.82
CA LYS A 196 -4.00 27.91 -20.22
C LYS A 196 -3.10 28.92 -20.89
N VAL A 197 -2.58 28.57 -22.06
CA VAL A 197 -1.99 29.53 -22.99
C VAL A 197 -2.94 29.71 -24.14
N VAL A 198 -3.46 30.92 -24.29
CA VAL A 198 -4.30 31.28 -25.42
C VAL A 198 -3.41 31.92 -26.48
N THR A 199 -3.20 31.24 -27.62
CA THR A 199 -2.52 31.82 -28.78
C THR A 199 -3.49 32.11 -29.92
N ALA A 200 -3.29 33.24 -30.58
CA ALA A 200 -4.06 33.60 -31.77
C ALA A 200 -3.39 32.98 -33.01
N LYS A 201 -4.12 32.04 -33.63
CA LYS A 201 -3.73 31.35 -34.86
C LYS A 201 -4.40 32.00 -36.07
N ASN A 202 -3.68 32.08 -37.18
CA ASN A 202 -4.22 32.55 -38.45
C ASN A 202 -5.18 31.50 -39.08
N ALA A 203 -5.79 31.83 -40.23
CA ALA A 203 -6.71 30.94 -40.95
C ALA A 203 -6.08 29.61 -41.41
N TRP A 204 -4.76 29.49 -41.33
CA TRP A 204 -3.99 28.29 -41.68
C TRP A 204 -3.48 27.54 -40.44
N GLY A 205 -3.62 28.06 -39.21
CA GLY A 205 -3.23 27.36 -37.97
C GLY A 205 -1.85 27.74 -37.40
N THR A 206 -1.13 28.67 -38.03
CA THR A 206 0.17 29.21 -37.58
C THR A 206 -0.01 30.40 -36.62
N ASP A 207 0.91 30.54 -35.66
CA ASP A 207 0.86 31.58 -34.64
C ASP A 207 1.10 32.98 -35.25
N MET A 208 0.31 33.97 -34.84
CA MET A 208 0.47 35.34 -35.35
C MET A 208 1.58 36.11 -34.59
N PRO A 209 2.45 36.88 -35.30
CA PRO A 209 3.62 37.56 -34.74
C PRO A 209 3.33 38.72 -33.77
N TYR A 210 2.06 39.10 -33.60
CA TYR A 210 1.62 40.05 -32.57
C TYR A 210 0.50 39.38 -31.77
N THR A 211 0.79 38.90 -30.57
CA THR A 211 -0.17 38.06 -29.83
C THR A 211 -0.51 38.64 -28.46
N TYR A 212 -1.82 38.80 -28.23
CA TYR A 212 -2.40 38.64 -26.90
C TYR A 212 -2.08 37.19 -26.46
N GLN A 213 -1.03 37.01 -25.65
CA GLN A 213 -0.83 35.81 -24.86
C GLN A 213 -1.45 36.07 -23.50
N ASP A 214 -2.65 35.54 -23.27
CA ASP A 214 -3.16 35.42 -21.90
C ASP A 214 -2.67 34.07 -21.37
N ILE A 215 -1.69 34.11 -20.46
CA ILE A 215 -1.10 32.94 -19.81
C ILE A 215 -1.72 32.88 -18.41
N THR A 216 -2.65 31.95 -18.23
CA THR A 216 -3.05 31.53 -16.88
C THR A 216 -2.08 30.45 -16.42
N SER A 217 -1.35 30.71 -15.33
CA SER A 217 -0.42 29.73 -14.75
C SER A 217 -1.19 28.53 -14.20
N ALA A 218 -0.59 27.35 -14.26
CA ALA A 218 -1.15 26.17 -13.63
C ALA A 218 -1.01 26.27 -12.10
N GLU A 219 -1.96 25.71 -11.36
CA GLU A 219 -1.90 25.55 -9.91
C GLU A 219 -1.67 24.07 -9.59
N ASP A 220 -0.60 23.79 -8.86
CA ASP A 220 -0.22 22.42 -8.50
C ASP A 220 -1.27 21.77 -7.60
N GLY A 221 -1.41 20.45 -7.74
CA GLY A 221 -2.33 19.67 -6.93
C GLY A 221 -1.88 19.51 -5.49
N ASN A 222 -2.84 19.22 -4.62
CA ASN A 222 -2.57 18.96 -3.22
C ASN A 222 -1.91 17.59 -3.05
N SER A 223 -0.94 17.52 -2.14
CA SER A 223 -0.21 16.32 -1.81
C SER A 223 -0.95 15.47 -0.77
N LEU A 224 -0.68 14.16 -0.74
CA LEU A 224 -1.22 13.23 0.24
C LEU A 224 -0.09 12.74 1.14
N VAL A 225 -0.36 12.62 2.44
CA VAL A 225 0.48 11.86 3.37
C VAL A 225 -0.32 10.64 3.80
N LEU A 226 0.26 9.46 3.63
CA LEU A 226 -0.38 8.19 3.92
C LEU A 226 -0.18 7.77 5.37
N THR A 227 -1.03 6.86 5.85
CA THR A 227 -0.81 6.07 7.07
C THR A 227 0.17 4.92 6.84
N LEU A 228 0.39 4.56 5.57
CA LEU A 228 1.36 3.55 5.15
C LEU A 228 2.78 4.02 5.46
N ASP A 229 3.52 3.19 6.20
CA ASP A 229 4.92 3.42 6.55
C ASP A 229 5.84 2.65 5.58
N SER A 230 6.85 3.33 5.03
CA SER A 230 7.68 2.74 3.96
C SER A 230 8.51 1.54 4.44
N TYR A 231 8.93 1.54 5.72
CA TYR A 231 9.66 0.42 6.33
C TYR A 231 8.72 -0.77 6.52
N ILE A 232 7.53 -0.57 7.13
CA ILE A 232 6.53 -1.63 7.30
C ILE A 232 6.13 -2.23 5.96
N GLN A 233 5.91 -1.39 4.94
CA GLN A 233 5.59 -1.82 3.59
C GLN A 233 6.70 -2.70 2.99
N SER A 234 7.97 -2.29 3.13
CA SER A 234 9.10 -3.08 2.63
C SER A 234 9.22 -4.45 3.31
N VAL A 235 8.91 -4.53 4.62
CA VAL A 235 8.94 -5.77 5.39
C VAL A 235 7.87 -6.74 4.87
N ILE A 236 6.63 -6.28 4.67
CA ILE A 236 5.55 -7.16 4.19
C ILE A 236 5.79 -7.63 2.76
N GLU A 237 6.32 -6.78 1.88
CA GLU A 237 6.61 -7.14 0.48
C GLU A 237 7.75 -8.16 0.41
N LYS A 238 8.83 -7.95 1.17
CA LYS A 238 9.96 -8.90 1.26
C LYS A 238 9.50 -10.31 1.67
N HIS A 239 8.70 -10.40 2.73
CA HIS A 239 8.23 -11.67 3.27
C HIS A 239 7.17 -12.32 2.38
N LEU A 240 6.29 -11.52 1.77
CA LEU A 240 5.27 -12.03 0.85
C LEU A 240 5.89 -12.56 -0.46
N ALA A 241 6.89 -11.88 -1.01
CA ALA A 241 7.59 -12.32 -2.23
C ALA A 241 8.31 -13.67 -2.01
N THR A 242 8.92 -13.83 -0.83
CA THR A 242 9.53 -15.10 -0.42
C THR A 242 8.48 -16.21 -0.35
N ALA A 243 7.37 -15.96 0.34
CA ALA A 243 6.27 -16.92 0.46
C ALA A 243 5.63 -17.28 -0.90
N LEU A 244 5.52 -16.32 -1.82
CA LEU A 244 4.98 -16.55 -3.16
C LEU A 244 5.83 -17.57 -3.94
N THR A 245 7.15 -17.46 -3.80
CA THR A 245 8.13 -18.33 -4.46
C THR A 245 8.18 -19.71 -3.80
N GLU A 246 8.30 -19.76 -2.46
CA GLU A 246 8.42 -21.02 -1.71
C GLU A 246 7.18 -21.91 -1.84
N HIS A 247 6.00 -21.31 -2.03
CA HIS A 247 4.73 -22.03 -2.07
C HIS A 247 4.06 -22.02 -3.44
N ALA A 248 4.72 -21.45 -4.45
CA ALA A 248 4.24 -21.37 -5.84
C ALA A 248 2.76 -20.98 -5.92
N VAL A 249 2.43 -19.83 -5.31
CA VAL A 249 1.05 -19.31 -5.21
C VAL A 249 0.50 -18.98 -6.58
N GLN A 250 -0.64 -19.57 -6.95
CA GLN A 250 -1.18 -19.49 -8.31
C GLN A 250 -2.16 -18.33 -8.53
N ASN A 251 -2.92 -17.94 -7.50
CA ASN A 251 -3.97 -16.91 -7.62
C ASN A 251 -3.70 -15.66 -6.76
N ARG A 252 -2.42 -15.26 -6.73
CA ARG A 252 -1.90 -14.10 -6.00
C ARG A 252 -2.01 -14.23 -4.48
N ALA A 253 -1.30 -13.36 -3.79
CA ALA A 253 -1.28 -13.26 -2.34
C ALA A 253 -1.53 -11.82 -1.90
N THR A 254 -2.01 -11.62 -0.68
CA THR A 254 -2.18 -10.28 -0.10
C THR A 254 -1.85 -10.26 1.38
N VAL A 255 -1.31 -9.14 1.83
CA VAL A 255 -1.04 -8.84 3.25
C VAL A 255 -1.58 -7.46 3.57
N ILE A 256 -2.25 -7.33 4.72
CA ILE A 256 -2.68 -6.07 5.31
C ILE A 256 -2.13 -5.97 6.72
N VAL A 257 -1.56 -4.82 7.06
CA VAL A 257 -1.17 -4.42 8.41
C VAL A 257 -2.04 -3.23 8.81
N GLN A 258 -2.85 -3.42 9.85
CA GLN A 258 -3.79 -2.40 10.34
C GLN A 258 -3.49 -2.05 11.79
N ASP A 259 -3.48 -0.76 12.11
CA ASP A 259 -3.55 -0.29 13.49
C ASP A 259 -4.95 -0.60 14.05
N VAL A 260 -4.99 -1.44 15.09
CA VAL A 260 -6.25 -1.97 15.60
C VAL A 260 -7.10 -0.93 16.32
N ASN A 261 -6.51 0.18 16.78
CA ASN A 261 -7.18 1.17 17.61
C ASN A 261 -7.65 2.39 16.81
N THR A 262 -7.24 2.51 15.55
CA THR A 262 -7.59 3.65 14.68
C THR A 262 -8.18 3.23 13.35
N GLY A 263 -7.90 2.01 12.87
CA GLY A 263 -8.24 1.56 11.53
C GLY A 263 -7.21 1.95 10.46
N ALA A 264 -6.17 2.69 10.80
CA ALA A 264 -5.12 3.12 9.87
C ALA A 264 -4.42 1.91 9.21
N ILE A 265 -4.20 1.98 7.90
CA ILE A 265 -3.48 0.95 7.15
C ILE A 265 -1.99 1.27 7.11
N LEU A 266 -1.22 0.59 7.97
CA LEU A 266 0.23 0.78 8.09
C LEU A 266 1.03 0.15 6.94
N GLY A 267 0.43 -0.85 6.27
CA GLY A 267 0.98 -1.48 5.07
C GLY A 267 -0.06 -2.36 4.39
N MET A 268 -0.06 -2.37 3.06
CA MET A 268 -0.98 -3.19 2.26
C MET A 268 -0.33 -3.54 0.94
N THR A 269 -0.35 -4.82 0.57
CA THR A 269 0.20 -5.26 -0.71
C THR A 269 -0.57 -6.45 -1.29
N THR A 270 -0.53 -6.57 -2.62
CA THR A 270 -0.97 -7.72 -3.39
C THR A 270 0.17 -8.15 -4.30
N MET A 271 0.53 -9.44 -4.29
CA MET A 271 1.63 -9.99 -5.09
C MET A 271 1.16 -11.14 -6.01
N PRO A 272 1.70 -11.27 -7.25
CA PRO A 272 2.69 -10.40 -7.88
C PRO A 272 2.21 -8.96 -8.05
N ASP A 273 3.12 -8.03 -7.84
CA ASP A 273 2.93 -6.59 -8.02
C ASP A 273 3.28 -6.19 -9.46
N TYR A 274 3.28 -4.89 -9.74
CA TYR A 274 3.66 -4.31 -11.03
C TYR A 274 4.39 -3.00 -10.81
N ASP A 275 5.17 -2.52 -11.78
CA ASP A 275 5.77 -1.19 -11.68
C ASP A 275 4.77 -0.13 -12.18
N PRO A 276 4.31 0.83 -11.34
CA PRO A 276 3.39 1.88 -11.77
C PRO A 276 4.00 2.86 -12.79
N ASN A 277 5.33 2.86 -12.96
CA ASN A 277 5.99 3.56 -14.07
C ASN A 277 5.78 2.83 -15.42
N ASN A 278 5.54 1.52 -15.39
CA ASN A 278 5.24 0.69 -16.56
C ASN A 278 4.05 -0.25 -16.31
N PRO A 279 2.85 0.31 -16.05
CA PRO A 279 1.71 -0.47 -15.55
C PRO A 279 1.16 -1.44 -16.60
N GLN A 280 1.47 -1.22 -17.89
CA GLN A 280 0.97 -2.05 -18.99
C GLN A 280 1.72 -3.38 -19.15
N ALA A 281 2.93 -3.49 -18.59
CA ALA A 281 3.70 -4.74 -18.66
C ALA A 281 3.16 -5.77 -17.67
N ILE A 282 2.83 -6.97 -18.16
CA ILE A 282 2.42 -8.08 -17.30
C ILE A 282 3.68 -8.72 -16.71
N VAL A 283 3.80 -8.67 -15.39
CA VAL A 283 4.98 -9.15 -14.64
C VAL A 283 4.82 -10.60 -14.20
N SER A 284 3.59 -11.00 -13.82
CA SER A 284 3.28 -12.35 -13.35
C SER A 284 3.63 -13.42 -14.38
N GLU A 285 4.56 -14.32 -14.04
CA GLU A 285 4.91 -15.48 -14.88
C GLU A 285 3.69 -16.35 -15.18
N ILE A 286 2.78 -16.48 -14.22
CA ILE A 286 1.54 -17.27 -14.38
C ILE A 286 0.61 -16.63 -15.40
N SER A 287 0.46 -15.31 -15.35
CA SER A 287 -0.33 -14.57 -16.34
C SER A 287 0.31 -14.67 -17.73
N GLN A 288 1.63 -14.58 -17.83
CA GLN A 288 2.35 -14.80 -19.08
C GLN A 288 2.17 -16.22 -19.64
N MET A 289 2.21 -17.25 -18.78
CA MET A 289 1.94 -18.64 -19.17
C MET A 289 0.53 -18.81 -19.73
N LYS A 290 -0.50 -18.25 -19.07
CA LYS A 290 -1.88 -18.27 -19.60
C LYS A 290 -1.99 -17.58 -20.96
N LEU A 291 -1.28 -16.47 -21.15
CA LEU A 291 -1.30 -15.74 -22.42
C LEU A 291 -0.60 -16.49 -23.56
N SER A 292 0.38 -17.34 -23.24
CA SER A 292 1.08 -18.17 -24.23
C SER A 292 0.20 -19.24 -24.89
N GLU A 293 -0.97 -19.51 -24.32
CA GLU A 293 -1.97 -20.42 -24.91
C GLU A 293 -2.69 -19.80 -26.13
N TYR A 294 -2.58 -18.48 -26.32
CA TYR A 294 -3.24 -17.75 -27.41
C TYR A 294 -2.22 -17.26 -28.46
N GLU A 295 -2.63 -17.24 -29.73
CA GLU A 295 -1.81 -16.66 -30.80
C GLU A 295 -1.68 -15.14 -30.63
N GLN A 296 -0.45 -14.63 -30.57
CA GLN A 296 -0.18 -13.22 -30.34
C GLN A 296 -0.84 -12.33 -31.41
N GLY A 297 -1.62 -11.34 -30.97
CA GLY A 297 -2.35 -10.41 -31.85
C GLY A 297 -3.75 -10.87 -32.27
N SER A 298 -4.14 -12.11 -31.96
CA SER A 298 -5.53 -12.58 -32.13
C SER A 298 -6.52 -11.76 -31.30
N GLU A 299 -7.83 -11.88 -31.58
CA GLU A 299 -8.86 -11.23 -30.77
C GLU A 299 -8.92 -11.85 -29.36
N GLU A 300 -8.72 -13.17 -29.27
CA GLU A 300 -8.67 -13.95 -28.05
C GLU A 300 -7.49 -13.53 -27.18
N TYR A 301 -6.29 -13.40 -27.76
CA TYR A 301 -5.12 -12.89 -27.05
C TYR A 301 -5.37 -11.49 -26.49
N ARG A 302 -5.94 -10.57 -27.29
CA ARG A 302 -6.22 -9.20 -26.83
C ARG A 302 -7.20 -9.16 -25.66
N LYS A 303 -8.22 -10.02 -25.68
CA LYS A 303 -9.17 -10.15 -24.55
C LYS A 303 -8.51 -10.75 -23.31
N ALA A 304 -7.75 -11.83 -23.47
CA ALA A 304 -7.03 -12.47 -22.37
C ALA A 304 -5.98 -11.51 -21.75
N PHE A 305 -5.26 -10.77 -22.59
CA PHE A 305 -4.27 -9.79 -22.16
C PHE A 305 -4.91 -8.66 -21.35
N ALA A 306 -6.01 -8.08 -21.83
CA ALA A 306 -6.73 -7.05 -21.11
C ALA A 306 -7.28 -7.56 -19.75
N TYR A 307 -7.74 -8.81 -19.72
CA TYR A 307 -8.19 -9.45 -18.48
C TYR A 307 -7.05 -9.62 -17.47
N GLU A 308 -5.93 -10.21 -17.89
CA GLU A 308 -4.77 -10.43 -17.00
C GLU A 308 -4.12 -9.10 -16.55
N GLN A 309 -4.15 -8.05 -17.38
CA GLN A 309 -3.78 -6.69 -16.96
C GLN A 309 -4.70 -6.16 -15.85
N GLN A 310 -6.02 -6.30 -16.02
CA GLN A 310 -6.97 -5.87 -14.99
C GLN A 310 -6.79 -6.66 -13.68
N VAL A 311 -6.53 -7.97 -13.78
CA VAL A 311 -6.18 -8.79 -12.62
C VAL A 311 -4.94 -8.25 -11.93
N GLN A 312 -3.86 -7.94 -12.66
CA GLN A 312 -2.64 -7.37 -12.09
C GLN A 312 -2.87 -6.03 -11.37
N TRP A 313 -3.72 -5.15 -11.93
CA TRP A 313 -4.02 -3.85 -11.33
C TRP A 313 -4.97 -3.93 -10.14
N SER A 314 -5.72 -5.01 -10.00
CA SER A 314 -6.69 -5.23 -8.93
C SER A 314 -6.02 -5.38 -7.56
N ASN A 315 -6.49 -4.63 -6.57
CA ASN A 315 -6.07 -4.78 -5.18
C ASN A 315 -6.90 -5.88 -4.50
N LYS A 316 -6.32 -7.08 -4.37
CA LYS A 316 -7.01 -8.25 -3.80
C LYS A 316 -7.50 -8.02 -2.36
N ALA A 317 -6.87 -7.14 -1.60
CA ALA A 317 -7.29 -6.79 -0.24
C ALA A 317 -8.68 -6.10 -0.19
N VAL A 318 -9.05 -5.40 -1.25
CA VAL A 318 -10.22 -4.50 -1.32
C VAL A 318 -11.22 -4.93 -2.38
N ASN A 319 -10.75 -5.37 -3.56
CA ASN A 319 -11.55 -5.63 -4.74
C ASN A 319 -12.01 -7.09 -4.88
N GLU A 320 -11.57 -7.99 -3.99
CA GLU A 320 -11.90 -9.42 -4.09
C GLU A 320 -12.43 -9.99 -2.78
N ALA A 321 -13.52 -10.74 -2.89
CA ALA A 321 -14.08 -11.51 -1.78
C ALA A 321 -13.59 -12.96 -1.82
N TYR A 322 -13.30 -13.52 -0.65
CA TYR A 322 -12.82 -14.90 -0.48
C TYR A 322 -13.52 -15.57 0.70
N GLU A 323 -13.46 -16.91 0.76
CA GLU A 323 -13.96 -17.65 1.91
C GLU A 323 -12.92 -17.57 3.06
N PRO A 324 -13.26 -16.94 4.21
CA PRO A 324 -12.29 -16.65 5.26
C PRO A 324 -11.79 -17.90 6.00
N GLY A 325 -12.53 -19.01 5.91
CA GLY A 325 -12.25 -20.24 6.60
C GLY A 325 -12.05 -20.05 8.10
N SER A 326 -11.15 -20.84 8.68
CA SER A 326 -10.97 -20.89 10.13
C SER A 326 -10.51 -19.58 10.79
N VAL A 327 -10.07 -18.54 10.05
CA VAL A 327 -9.83 -17.21 10.62
C VAL A 327 -11.13 -16.62 11.18
N PHE A 328 -12.26 -16.87 10.53
CA PHE A 328 -13.58 -16.38 10.93
C PHE A 328 -14.05 -16.87 12.32
N LYS A 329 -13.43 -17.94 12.82
CA LYS A 329 -13.67 -18.46 14.17
C LYS A 329 -13.41 -17.41 15.26
N ILE A 330 -12.57 -16.41 15.01
CA ILE A 330 -12.39 -15.26 15.92
C ILE A 330 -13.73 -14.56 16.14
N ILE A 331 -14.40 -14.17 15.05
CA ILE A 331 -15.68 -13.45 15.07
C ILE A 331 -16.79 -14.32 15.67
N THR A 332 -16.82 -15.61 15.32
CA THR A 332 -17.78 -16.56 15.89
C THR A 332 -17.59 -16.72 17.40
N THR A 333 -16.33 -16.75 17.88
CA THR A 333 -16.01 -16.84 19.32
C THR A 333 -16.44 -15.57 20.05
N ALA A 334 -16.12 -14.40 19.49
CA ALA A 334 -16.55 -13.11 20.03
C ALA A 334 -18.07 -13.04 20.17
N THR A 335 -18.80 -13.44 19.12
CA THR A 335 -20.27 -13.47 19.10
C THR A 335 -20.82 -14.43 20.14
N ALA A 336 -20.24 -15.63 20.28
CA ALA A 336 -20.69 -16.64 21.22
C ALA A 336 -20.54 -16.20 22.68
N LEU A 337 -19.44 -15.50 23.00
CA LEU A 337 -19.19 -14.95 24.32
C LEU A 337 -20.10 -13.75 24.62
N GLU A 338 -20.22 -12.80 23.68
CA GLU A 338 -21.02 -11.59 23.87
C GLU A 338 -22.51 -11.91 24.05
N THR A 339 -23.03 -12.89 23.30
CA THR A 339 -24.42 -13.33 23.43
C THR A 339 -24.68 -14.20 24.66
N GLY A 340 -23.64 -14.60 25.39
CA GLY A 340 -23.73 -15.56 26.50
C GLY A 340 -24.07 -16.99 26.06
N ALA A 341 -24.05 -17.28 24.75
CA ALA A 341 -24.32 -18.61 24.20
C ALA A 341 -23.29 -19.66 24.68
N VAL A 342 -22.06 -19.21 24.96
CA VAL A 342 -20.98 -20.00 25.55
C VAL A 342 -20.25 -19.20 26.61
N THR A 343 -19.50 -19.90 27.46
CA THR A 343 -18.57 -19.32 28.44
C THR A 343 -17.19 -19.96 28.26
N LEU A 344 -16.16 -19.43 28.92
CA LEU A 344 -14.83 -20.05 28.92
C LEU A 344 -14.81 -21.49 29.45
N ASN A 345 -15.80 -21.87 30.26
CA ASN A 345 -15.95 -23.21 30.83
C ASN A 345 -16.84 -24.14 29.97
N SER A 346 -17.44 -23.62 28.90
CA SER A 346 -18.25 -24.45 28.00
C SER A 346 -17.39 -25.51 27.32
N THR A 347 -17.96 -26.70 27.18
CA THR A 347 -17.30 -27.85 26.56
C THR A 347 -18.05 -28.34 25.32
N PHE A 348 -17.30 -28.91 24.39
CA PHE A 348 -17.78 -29.37 23.09
C PHE A 348 -17.16 -30.73 22.78
N ASN A 349 -17.96 -31.65 22.26
CA ASN A 349 -17.48 -32.97 21.90
C ASN A 349 -17.13 -33.03 20.42
N CYS A 350 -15.94 -33.54 20.09
CA CYS A 350 -15.50 -33.76 18.72
C CYS A 350 -15.22 -35.25 18.48
N THR A 351 -16.12 -35.91 17.76
CA THR A 351 -16.01 -37.31 17.32
C THR A 351 -15.32 -37.47 15.96
N GLY A 352 -14.68 -36.42 15.44
CA GLY A 352 -14.01 -36.40 14.13
C GLY A 352 -14.88 -35.88 12.98
N SER A 353 -16.19 -35.79 13.18
CA SER A 353 -17.14 -35.18 12.23
C SER A 353 -18.37 -34.64 12.94
N PHE A 354 -19.20 -33.92 12.20
CA PHE A 354 -20.51 -33.43 12.63
C PHE A 354 -21.47 -33.44 11.44
N VAL A 355 -22.73 -33.82 11.65
CA VAL A 355 -23.74 -33.84 10.56
C VAL A 355 -24.55 -32.55 10.62
N ALA A 356 -24.53 -31.77 9.55
CA ALA A 356 -25.33 -30.56 9.39
C ALA A 356 -26.07 -30.61 8.06
N GLY A 357 -27.39 -30.35 8.07
CA GLY A 357 -28.21 -30.40 6.86
C GLY A 357 -28.22 -31.75 6.14
N GLY A 358 -27.95 -32.84 6.86
CA GLY A 358 -27.80 -34.19 6.28
C GLY A 358 -26.44 -34.47 5.63
N ILE A 359 -25.51 -33.51 5.64
CA ILE A 359 -24.14 -33.65 5.11
C ILE A 359 -23.17 -33.83 6.28
N THR A 360 -22.28 -34.82 6.17
CA THR A 360 -21.21 -35.02 7.14
C THR A 360 -20.07 -34.04 6.86
N LYS A 361 -19.73 -33.21 7.85
CA LYS A 361 -18.60 -32.29 7.82
C LYS A 361 -17.49 -32.81 8.72
N HIS A 362 -16.29 -32.94 8.19
CA HIS A 362 -15.17 -33.55 8.91
C HIS A 362 -14.33 -32.51 9.65
N CYS A 363 -13.71 -32.94 10.74
CA CYS A 363 -12.60 -32.24 11.36
C CYS A 363 -11.30 -32.65 10.67
N TRP A 364 -10.32 -31.74 10.59
CA TRP A 364 -8.99 -32.09 10.08
C TRP A 364 -8.37 -33.27 10.84
N LYS A 365 -8.67 -33.40 12.14
CA LYS A 365 -8.40 -34.61 12.91
C LYS A 365 -9.59 -35.58 12.82
N HIS A 366 -9.57 -36.47 11.83
CA HIS A 366 -10.62 -37.47 11.60
C HIS A 366 -10.86 -38.41 12.79
N ALA A 367 -9.86 -38.65 13.63
CA ALA A 367 -10.01 -39.43 14.86
C ALA A 367 -10.80 -38.69 15.96
N GLY A 368 -11.05 -37.40 15.79
CA GLY A 368 -11.68 -36.54 16.79
C GLY A 368 -10.72 -36.01 17.85
N HIS A 369 -11.16 -34.95 18.51
CA HIS A 369 -10.44 -34.34 19.63
C HIS A 369 -11.04 -34.75 20.99
N GLY A 370 -12.14 -35.49 21.01
CA GLY A 370 -12.88 -35.79 22.24
C GLY A 370 -13.54 -34.54 22.82
N LEU A 371 -13.70 -34.53 24.15
CA LEU A 371 -14.24 -33.39 24.88
C LEU A 371 -13.20 -32.27 24.97
N GLN A 372 -13.57 -31.07 24.55
CA GLN A 372 -12.72 -29.89 24.55
C GLN A 372 -13.41 -28.71 25.21
N THR A 373 -12.64 -27.87 25.90
CA THR A 373 -13.05 -26.52 26.31
C THR A 373 -13.11 -25.57 25.11
N LEU A 374 -13.69 -24.38 25.29
CA LEU A 374 -13.66 -23.32 24.26
C LEU A 374 -12.23 -22.98 23.82
N ALA A 375 -11.30 -22.86 24.77
CA ALA A 375 -9.88 -22.60 24.49
C ALA A 375 -9.26 -23.71 23.64
N GLN A 376 -9.48 -24.98 24.00
CA GLN A 376 -8.97 -26.12 23.22
C GLN A 376 -9.62 -26.19 21.83
N ALA A 377 -10.92 -25.89 21.72
CA ALA A 377 -11.61 -25.85 20.43
C ALA A 377 -11.02 -24.78 19.49
N MET A 378 -10.67 -23.60 20.03
CA MET A 378 -10.03 -22.53 19.28
C MET A 378 -8.58 -22.88 18.90
N GLN A 379 -7.80 -23.42 19.85
CA GLN A 379 -6.42 -23.89 19.66
C GLN A 379 -6.31 -24.96 18.56
N ASN A 380 -7.16 -25.99 18.64
CA ASN A 380 -7.21 -27.09 17.69
C ASN A 380 -8.00 -26.76 16.42
N SER A 381 -8.56 -25.55 16.30
CA SER A 381 -9.38 -25.13 15.17
C SER A 381 -10.51 -26.12 14.84
N CYS A 382 -11.22 -26.64 15.85
CA CYS A 382 -12.11 -27.79 15.69
C CYS A 382 -13.45 -27.43 15.01
N ASN A 383 -13.65 -27.85 13.76
CA ASN A 383 -14.91 -27.60 13.01
C ASN A 383 -16.16 -28.12 13.74
N PRO A 384 -16.24 -29.40 14.20
CA PRO A 384 -17.40 -29.89 14.95
C PRO A 384 -17.73 -29.07 16.21
N ALA A 385 -16.73 -28.53 16.91
CA ALA A 385 -16.96 -27.67 18.07
C ALA A 385 -17.57 -26.33 17.65
N TYR A 386 -17.05 -25.70 16.58
CA TYR A 386 -17.60 -24.45 16.06
C TYR A 386 -19.01 -24.60 15.48
N MET A 387 -19.33 -25.74 14.86
CA MET A 387 -20.71 -26.05 14.44
C MET A 387 -21.67 -26.08 15.64
N GLN A 388 -21.27 -26.69 16.76
CA GLN A 388 -22.04 -26.66 18.01
C GLN A 388 -22.14 -25.25 18.62
N ILE A 389 -21.07 -24.46 18.54
CA ILE A 389 -21.07 -23.05 18.96
C ILE A 389 -22.05 -22.25 18.11
N GLY A 390 -22.02 -22.41 16.79
CA GLY A 390 -22.97 -21.79 15.86
C GLY A 390 -24.42 -22.12 16.21
N GLN A 391 -24.73 -23.39 16.46
CA GLN A 391 -26.07 -23.81 16.91
C GLN A 391 -26.49 -23.15 18.24
N LYS A 392 -25.56 -22.97 19.18
CA LYS A 392 -25.83 -22.28 20.46
C LYS A 392 -26.06 -20.78 20.29
N ILE A 393 -25.35 -20.12 19.37
CA ILE A 393 -25.58 -18.71 19.03
C ILE A 393 -26.98 -18.53 18.42
N GLY A 394 -27.34 -19.41 17.49
CA GLY A 394 -28.57 -19.32 16.69
C GLY A 394 -28.43 -18.37 15.51
N GLY A 395 -29.21 -18.60 14.44
CA GLY A 395 -29.05 -17.89 13.16
C GLY A 395 -29.31 -16.39 13.26
N THR A 396 -30.28 -15.97 14.08
CA THR A 396 -30.61 -14.54 14.30
C THR A 396 -29.45 -13.78 14.93
N ASN A 397 -28.89 -14.27 16.04
CA ASN A 397 -27.76 -13.62 16.70
C ASN A 397 -26.53 -13.65 15.80
N PHE A 398 -26.27 -14.77 15.12
CA PHE A 398 -25.15 -14.88 14.19
C PHE A 398 -25.26 -13.83 13.09
N TYR A 399 -26.43 -13.69 12.46
CA TYR A 399 -26.68 -12.68 11.43
C TYR A 399 -26.51 -11.25 11.96
N ASN A 400 -27.06 -10.95 13.13
CA ASN A 400 -26.98 -9.62 13.73
C ASN A 400 -25.54 -9.21 14.05
N TYR A 401 -24.73 -10.13 14.58
CA TYR A 401 -23.31 -9.84 14.84
C TYR A 401 -22.50 -9.81 13.55
N PHE A 402 -22.77 -10.69 12.58
CA PHE A 402 -22.14 -10.64 11.26
C PHE A 402 -22.31 -9.25 10.62
N LYS A 403 -23.53 -8.71 10.66
CA LYS A 403 -23.83 -7.33 10.24
C LYS A 403 -23.16 -6.28 11.13
N SER A 404 -23.17 -6.47 12.45
CA SER A 404 -22.62 -5.49 13.39
C SER A 404 -21.09 -5.35 13.28
N PHE A 405 -20.39 -6.42 12.90
CA PHE A 405 -18.97 -6.41 12.55
C PHE A 405 -18.67 -5.79 11.16
N GLY A 406 -19.68 -5.28 10.44
CA GLY A 406 -19.50 -4.60 9.16
C GLY A 406 -19.32 -5.53 7.95
N LEU A 407 -19.63 -6.83 8.08
CA LEU A 407 -19.34 -7.82 7.04
C LEU A 407 -20.41 -7.90 5.94
N THR A 408 -21.44 -7.04 6.00
CA THR A 408 -22.53 -6.97 5.02
C THR A 408 -22.51 -5.68 4.19
N GLU A 409 -21.55 -4.79 4.45
CA GLU A 409 -21.44 -3.48 3.82
C GLU A 409 -19.97 -3.17 3.51
N PRO A 410 -19.67 -2.33 2.50
CA PRO A 410 -18.32 -1.80 2.29
C PRO A 410 -17.81 -1.12 3.57
N THR A 411 -16.52 -1.26 3.87
CA THR A 411 -15.87 -0.67 5.05
C THR A 411 -15.82 0.86 4.97
N GLY A 412 -15.72 1.41 3.75
CA GLY A 412 -15.53 2.84 3.50
C GLY A 412 -14.08 3.25 3.31
N ILE A 413 -13.17 2.29 3.12
CA ILE A 413 -11.77 2.59 2.81
C ILE A 413 -11.64 3.55 1.63
N ASP A 414 -10.68 4.45 1.71
CA ASP A 414 -10.33 5.47 0.71
C ASP A 414 -9.58 4.89 -0.51
N LEU A 415 -10.02 3.73 -0.99
CA LEU A 415 -9.53 3.03 -2.18
C LEU A 415 -10.69 2.66 -3.11
N PRO A 416 -10.48 2.64 -4.45
CA PRO A 416 -11.55 2.40 -5.39
C PRO A 416 -11.93 0.92 -5.48
N GLY A 417 -13.18 0.66 -5.86
CA GLY A 417 -13.66 -0.67 -6.24
C GLY A 417 -13.87 -1.64 -5.07
N GLU A 418 -14.18 -1.14 -3.87
CA GLU A 418 -14.46 -2.01 -2.71
C GLU A 418 -15.59 -3.01 -3.02
N GLU A 419 -15.24 -4.29 -2.99
CA GLU A 419 -16.17 -5.38 -3.31
C GLU A 419 -17.06 -5.70 -2.10
N SER A 420 -18.26 -6.18 -2.36
CA SER A 420 -19.14 -6.68 -1.31
C SER A 420 -19.10 -8.21 -1.28
N GLY A 421 -18.90 -8.76 -0.09
CA GLY A 421 -18.96 -10.20 0.12
C GLY A 421 -20.31 -10.83 -0.22
N TYR A 422 -20.34 -12.16 -0.29
CA TYR A 422 -21.58 -12.95 -0.38
C TYR A 422 -21.88 -13.55 0.98
N PHE A 423 -23.11 -13.36 1.50
CA PHE A 423 -23.51 -13.89 2.79
C PHE A 423 -24.96 -14.38 2.77
N TYR A 424 -25.28 -15.33 3.66
CA TYR A 424 -26.64 -15.84 3.82
C TYR A 424 -27.53 -14.83 4.56
N SER A 425 -28.77 -14.70 4.10
CA SER A 425 -29.82 -14.01 4.86
C SER A 425 -30.13 -14.73 6.17
N GLU A 426 -30.70 -14.00 7.14
CA GLU A 426 -31.15 -14.56 8.42
C GLU A 426 -32.05 -15.80 8.24
N ALA A 427 -32.98 -15.76 7.28
CA ALA A 427 -33.87 -16.88 6.99
C ALA A 427 -33.12 -18.12 6.48
N GLN A 428 -32.08 -17.94 5.66
CA GLN A 428 -31.25 -19.04 5.17
C GLN A 428 -30.39 -19.64 6.29
N LEU A 429 -29.88 -18.82 7.20
CA LEU A 429 -29.13 -19.29 8.38
C LEU A 429 -30.02 -20.09 9.35
N ASN A 430 -31.27 -19.68 9.52
CA ASN A 430 -32.25 -20.38 10.35
C ASN A 430 -32.93 -21.58 9.65
N SER A 431 -32.52 -21.92 8.42
CA SER A 431 -33.08 -23.06 7.67
C SER A 431 -32.53 -24.41 8.16
N THR A 432 -33.17 -25.51 7.75
CA THR A 432 -32.74 -26.88 8.08
C THR A 432 -31.57 -27.40 7.22
N GLN A 433 -30.98 -26.54 6.38
CA GLN A 433 -29.94 -26.93 5.41
C GLN A 433 -28.52 -27.02 6.00
N GLY A 434 -28.34 -26.74 7.28
CA GLY A 434 -27.01 -26.80 7.91
C GLY A 434 -26.11 -25.60 7.57
N ASN A 435 -26.70 -24.49 7.12
CA ASN A 435 -25.97 -23.30 6.68
C ASN A 435 -25.24 -22.64 7.86
N LEU A 436 -25.94 -22.46 9.00
CA LEU A 436 -25.39 -21.86 10.21
C LEU A 436 -24.14 -22.60 10.70
N GLU A 437 -24.20 -23.93 10.70
CA GLU A 437 -23.08 -24.76 11.10
C GLU A 437 -21.89 -24.56 10.17
N THR A 438 -22.11 -24.45 8.85
CA THR A 438 -21.02 -24.28 7.88
C THR A 438 -20.39 -22.89 7.97
N VAL A 439 -21.20 -21.83 8.08
CA VAL A 439 -20.68 -20.46 8.23
C VAL A 439 -19.98 -20.23 9.57
N SER A 440 -20.33 -20.98 10.63
CA SER A 440 -19.72 -20.83 11.96
C SER A 440 -18.22 -21.10 12.00
N PHE A 441 -17.67 -21.78 11.00
CA PHE A 441 -16.24 -22.00 10.84
C PHE A 441 -15.65 -21.34 9.58
N GLY A 442 -16.40 -20.43 8.95
CA GLY A 442 -15.91 -19.57 7.87
C GLY A 442 -16.05 -20.11 6.45
N GLN A 443 -16.90 -21.11 6.20
CA GLN A 443 -17.15 -21.64 4.84
C GLN A 443 -18.54 -21.26 4.31
N SER A 444 -18.68 -21.31 2.98
CA SER A 444 -19.94 -21.06 2.24
C SER A 444 -20.44 -19.61 2.28
N PHE A 445 -19.56 -18.66 2.59
CA PHE A 445 -19.79 -17.23 2.41
C PHE A 445 -18.44 -16.56 2.11
N LYS A 446 -18.47 -15.40 1.46
CA LYS A 446 -17.26 -14.64 1.10
C LYS A 446 -17.28 -13.26 1.74
N VAL A 447 -16.11 -12.79 2.17
CA VAL A 447 -15.87 -11.41 2.66
C VAL A 447 -14.58 -10.89 2.03
N THR A 448 -14.41 -9.58 1.95
CA THR A 448 -13.12 -9.03 1.52
C THR A 448 -12.09 -9.12 2.66
N PRO A 449 -10.78 -9.20 2.34
CA PRO A 449 -9.73 -9.16 3.35
C PRO A 449 -9.80 -7.92 4.24
N ILE A 450 -10.11 -6.74 3.68
CA ILE A 450 -10.24 -5.49 4.43
C ILE A 450 -11.43 -5.52 5.41
N GLN A 451 -12.57 -6.11 5.04
CA GLN A 451 -13.69 -6.34 5.95
C GLN A 451 -13.28 -7.25 7.11
N LEU A 452 -12.57 -8.34 6.81
CA LEU A 452 -12.21 -9.33 7.83
C LEU A 452 -11.19 -8.78 8.84
N ILE A 453 -10.12 -8.12 8.38
CA ILE A 453 -9.11 -7.57 9.31
C ILE A 453 -9.72 -6.48 10.20
N THR A 454 -10.60 -5.64 9.65
CA THR A 454 -11.31 -4.61 10.42
C THR A 454 -12.23 -5.21 11.48
N ALA A 455 -12.93 -6.30 11.17
CA ALA A 455 -13.73 -7.04 12.14
C ALA A 455 -12.87 -7.73 13.21
N ILE A 456 -11.69 -8.24 12.85
CA ILE A 456 -10.74 -8.84 13.80
C ILE A 456 -10.20 -7.78 14.75
N SER A 457 -9.83 -6.59 14.24
CA SER A 457 -9.40 -5.45 15.05
C SER A 457 -10.47 -5.08 16.09
N ALA A 458 -11.75 -5.00 15.69
CA ALA A 458 -12.85 -4.78 16.63
C ALA A 458 -12.99 -5.90 17.67
N ALA A 459 -12.68 -7.15 17.33
CA ALA A 459 -12.78 -8.27 18.27
C ALA A 459 -11.72 -8.20 19.39
N VAL A 460 -10.62 -7.48 19.20
CA VAL A 460 -9.46 -7.46 20.12
C VAL A 460 -9.18 -6.11 20.78
N ASN A 461 -9.75 -5.02 20.26
CA ASN A 461 -9.47 -3.65 20.72
C ASN A 461 -10.49 -3.08 21.73
N GLY A 462 -11.34 -3.92 22.34
CA GLY A 462 -12.44 -3.48 23.20
C GLY A 462 -13.82 -3.46 22.53
N GLY A 463 -13.91 -3.89 21.26
CA GLY A 463 -15.16 -3.96 20.50
C GLY A 463 -15.34 -2.85 19.49
N TYR A 464 -14.39 -1.94 19.33
CA TYR A 464 -14.53 -0.72 18.54
C TYR A 464 -14.26 -0.98 17.06
N LEU A 465 -15.29 -0.90 16.22
CA LEU A 465 -15.18 -1.04 14.78
C LEU A 465 -14.88 0.32 14.16
N TYR A 466 -13.67 0.50 13.64
CA TYR A 466 -13.23 1.71 12.94
C TYR A 466 -13.42 1.57 11.42
N GLU A 467 -13.66 2.69 10.74
CA GLU A 467 -13.50 2.79 9.31
C GLU A 467 -12.00 2.80 8.96
N PRO A 468 -11.52 1.86 8.11
CA PRO A 468 -10.14 1.85 7.69
C PRO A 468 -9.81 2.99 6.74
N TYR A 469 -8.58 3.51 6.79
CA TYR A 469 -8.13 4.61 5.92
C TYR A 469 -6.62 4.54 5.63
N VAL A 470 -6.24 5.01 4.44
CA VAL A 470 -4.87 5.01 3.90
C VAL A 470 -4.27 6.41 3.89
N VAL A 471 -5.06 7.48 3.76
CA VAL A 471 -4.58 8.88 3.77
C VAL A 471 -4.73 9.51 5.15
N ASP A 472 -3.61 9.84 5.79
CA ASP A 472 -3.53 10.57 7.08
C ASP A 472 -3.92 12.04 6.92
N LYS A 473 -3.37 12.72 5.91
CA LYS A 473 -3.63 14.15 5.69
C LYS A 473 -3.36 14.59 4.27
N VAL A 474 -3.94 15.73 3.91
CA VAL A 474 -3.76 16.42 2.63
C VAL A 474 -2.98 17.71 2.87
N LEU A 475 -1.97 17.97 2.05
CA LEU A 475 -1.12 19.16 2.11
C LEU A 475 -1.32 20.02 0.85
N ASP A 476 -1.27 21.34 0.99
CA ASP A 476 -1.22 22.25 -0.17
C ASP A 476 0.18 22.28 -0.81
N SER A 477 0.32 23.02 -1.91
CA SER A 477 1.60 23.20 -2.62
C SER A 477 2.68 23.91 -1.79
N GLY A 478 2.30 24.61 -0.72
CA GLY A 478 3.21 25.24 0.24
C GLY A 478 3.59 24.32 1.41
N GLY A 479 3.04 23.10 1.48
CA GLY A 479 3.23 22.16 2.57
C GLY A 479 2.36 22.41 3.80
N ASN A 480 1.37 23.30 3.73
CA ASN A 480 0.42 23.51 4.83
C ASN A 480 -0.63 22.41 4.82
N VAL A 481 -1.07 22.01 6.02
CA VAL A 481 -2.13 21.00 6.18
C VAL A 481 -3.47 21.59 5.77
N VAL A 482 -4.09 20.99 4.75
CA VAL A 482 -5.44 21.34 4.24
C VAL A 482 -6.50 20.57 5.02
N SER A 483 -6.26 19.28 5.26
CA SER A 483 -7.15 18.42 6.03
C SER A 483 -6.39 17.28 6.69
N VAL A 484 -6.87 16.83 7.85
CA VAL A 484 -6.39 15.63 8.55
C VAL A 484 -7.56 14.65 8.64
N THR A 485 -7.27 13.37 8.40
CA THR A 485 -8.21 12.27 8.55
C THR A 485 -8.19 11.83 10.02
N GLU A 486 -9.30 11.99 10.71
CA GLU A 486 -9.44 11.51 12.09
C GLU A 486 -10.02 10.07 12.08
N PRO A 487 -9.55 9.18 12.98
CA PRO A 487 -10.10 7.84 13.11
C PRO A 487 -11.61 7.85 13.31
N THR A 488 -12.35 7.22 12.38
CA THR A 488 -13.81 7.24 12.38
C THR A 488 -14.36 5.98 13.05
N LEU A 489 -14.75 6.10 14.32
CA LEU A 489 -15.44 5.02 15.04
C LEU A 489 -16.85 4.82 14.49
N ARG A 490 -17.12 3.66 13.88
CA ARG A 490 -18.46 3.31 13.39
C ARG A 490 -19.40 2.93 14.51
N ARG A 491 -18.96 2.03 15.40
CA ARG A 491 -19.75 1.48 16.53
C ARG A 491 -18.88 0.61 17.43
N GLN A 492 -19.36 0.34 18.64
CA GLN A 492 -18.84 -0.76 19.47
C GLN A 492 -19.71 -2.01 19.27
N VAL A 493 -19.10 -3.13 18.87
CA VAL A 493 -19.76 -4.37 18.45
C VAL A 493 -19.90 -5.36 19.60
N ILE A 494 -18.86 -5.47 20.44
CA ILE A 494 -18.81 -6.35 21.62
C ILE A 494 -18.32 -5.55 22.82
N SER A 495 -18.53 -6.07 24.02
CA SER A 495 -17.99 -5.46 25.23
C SER A 495 -16.46 -5.61 25.34
N GLU A 496 -15.81 -4.69 26.08
CA GLU A 496 -14.38 -4.77 26.39
C GLU A 496 -14.02 -6.09 27.10
N GLU A 497 -14.89 -6.60 27.97
CA GLU A 497 -14.68 -7.87 28.66
C GLU A 497 -14.68 -9.05 27.68
N THR A 498 -15.63 -9.11 26.76
CA THR A 498 -15.62 -10.12 25.69
C THR A 498 -14.36 -10.00 24.85
N SER A 499 -13.97 -8.78 24.48
CA SER A 499 -12.77 -8.55 23.68
C SER A 499 -11.51 -9.05 24.39
N ARG A 500 -11.34 -8.78 25.68
CA ARG A 500 -10.24 -9.30 26.51
C ARG A 500 -10.22 -10.82 26.58
N GLN A 501 -11.39 -11.46 26.65
CA GLN A 501 -11.50 -12.92 26.61
C GLN A 501 -11.09 -13.48 25.24
N VAL A 502 -11.50 -12.83 24.15
CA VAL A 502 -11.06 -13.18 22.79
C VAL A 502 -9.55 -13.06 22.67
N CYS A 503 -8.95 -11.99 23.19
CA CYS A 503 -7.50 -11.79 23.18
C CYS A 503 -6.77 -12.97 23.84
N LYS A 504 -7.20 -13.36 25.04
CA LYS A 504 -6.63 -14.50 25.76
C LYS A 504 -6.77 -15.82 25.00
N LEU A 505 -7.90 -16.05 24.33
CA LEU A 505 -8.12 -17.26 23.55
C LEU A 505 -7.24 -17.27 22.28
N MET A 506 -7.07 -16.13 21.61
CA MET A 506 -6.19 -15.97 20.46
C MET A 506 -4.71 -16.16 20.79
N GLU A 507 -4.23 -15.62 21.92
CA GLU A 507 -2.86 -15.88 22.43
C GLU A 507 -2.64 -17.38 22.67
N GLY A 508 -3.66 -18.07 23.20
CA GLY A 508 -3.65 -19.53 23.38
C GLY A 508 -3.40 -20.30 22.07
N VAL A 509 -3.86 -19.80 20.93
CA VAL A 509 -3.66 -20.46 19.61
C VAL A 509 -2.20 -20.45 19.20
N VAL A 510 -1.47 -19.38 19.48
CA VAL A 510 -0.05 -19.24 19.15
C VAL A 510 0.81 -19.95 20.18
N THR A 511 0.52 -19.83 21.47
CA THR A 511 1.33 -20.46 22.53
C THR A 511 1.17 -21.98 22.58
N ALA A 512 -0.05 -22.50 22.42
CA ALA A 512 -0.37 -23.91 22.65
C ALA A 512 -1.07 -24.62 21.48
N GLY A 513 -1.59 -23.88 20.50
CA GLY A 513 -2.46 -24.41 19.45
C GLY A 513 -1.81 -24.52 18.07
N SER A 514 -2.65 -24.32 17.04
CA SER A 514 -2.30 -24.41 15.62
C SER A 514 -1.49 -23.23 15.08
N GLY A 515 -1.29 -22.16 15.86
CA GLY A 515 -0.59 -20.94 15.42
C GLY A 515 0.87 -20.83 15.86
N LYS A 516 1.47 -21.89 16.42
CA LYS A 516 2.80 -21.85 17.05
C LYS A 516 3.92 -21.30 16.20
N ASN A 517 3.84 -21.49 14.88
CA ASN A 517 4.88 -21.03 13.98
C ASN A 517 4.89 -19.50 13.79
N ALA A 518 3.86 -18.79 14.26
CA ALA A 518 3.85 -17.32 14.31
C ALA A 518 4.43 -16.75 15.60
N ALA A 519 4.85 -17.59 16.56
CA ALA A 519 5.39 -17.13 17.83
C ALA A 519 6.73 -16.42 17.63
N VAL A 520 6.86 -15.22 18.19
CA VAL A 520 8.10 -14.45 18.22
C VAL A 520 8.54 -14.33 19.67
N PRO A 521 9.75 -14.77 20.03
CA PRO A 521 10.23 -14.73 21.40
C PRO A 521 10.13 -13.32 22.00
N GLY A 522 9.55 -13.23 23.20
CA GLY A 522 9.37 -11.97 23.90
C GLY A 522 8.18 -11.13 23.43
N TYR A 523 7.38 -11.58 22.46
CA TYR A 523 6.16 -10.88 22.06
C TYR A 523 4.91 -11.71 22.36
N SER A 524 3.92 -11.09 23.00
CA SER A 524 2.60 -11.70 23.22
C SER A 524 1.80 -11.63 21.92
N ILE A 525 1.88 -12.68 21.09
CA ILE A 525 1.20 -12.75 19.81
C ILE A 525 -0.02 -13.66 19.93
N GLY A 526 -1.16 -13.18 19.43
CA GLY A 526 -2.36 -13.98 19.25
C GLY A 526 -2.65 -14.15 17.78
N GLY A 527 -3.39 -15.20 17.44
CA GLY A 527 -3.73 -15.37 16.03
C GLY A 527 -4.65 -16.52 15.74
N LYS A 528 -4.93 -16.69 14.45
CA LYS A 528 -5.74 -17.77 13.94
C LYS A 528 -5.33 -18.13 12.53
N THR A 529 -5.02 -19.41 12.33
CA THR A 529 -4.83 -19.99 10.99
C THR A 529 -6.17 -20.28 10.31
N GLY A 530 -6.22 -19.99 9.01
CA GLY A 530 -7.25 -20.35 8.05
C GLY A 530 -6.76 -21.35 7.01
N THR A 531 -7.62 -22.30 6.69
CA THR A 531 -7.52 -23.17 5.53
C THR A 531 -8.93 -23.31 5.02
N SER A 532 -9.18 -22.80 3.83
CA SER A 532 -10.50 -22.74 3.21
C SER A 532 -10.46 -23.48 1.88
N GLU A 533 -11.40 -24.38 1.66
CA GLU A 533 -11.67 -25.00 0.37
C GLU A 533 -12.40 -24.00 -0.52
N LYS A 534 -11.94 -23.80 -1.76
CA LYS A 534 -12.64 -23.01 -2.78
C LYS A 534 -13.76 -23.84 -3.37
N LEU A 535 -14.95 -23.70 -2.82
CA LEU A 535 -16.14 -24.46 -3.22
C LEU A 535 -16.63 -24.12 -4.64
N ASP A 536 -16.15 -23.01 -5.21
CA ASP A 536 -16.41 -22.54 -6.57
C ASP A 536 -15.35 -22.99 -7.59
N SER A 537 -14.40 -23.83 -7.18
CA SER A 537 -13.38 -24.42 -8.08
C SER A 537 -13.59 -25.92 -8.29
N ASP A 538 -13.54 -26.34 -9.56
CA ASP A 538 -13.64 -27.76 -9.95
C ASP A 538 -12.38 -28.58 -9.60
N ARG A 539 -11.28 -27.93 -9.17
CA ARG A 539 -9.96 -28.55 -8.94
C ARG A 539 -9.63 -28.74 -7.45
N GLY A 540 -10.53 -28.41 -6.54
CA GLY A 540 -10.33 -28.60 -5.09
C GLY A 540 -9.21 -27.72 -4.52
N TYR A 541 -9.10 -26.47 -4.99
CA TYR A 541 -8.09 -25.53 -4.53
C TYR A 541 -8.37 -25.02 -3.10
N TYR A 542 -7.30 -24.58 -2.44
CA TYR A 542 -7.35 -24.04 -1.10
C TYR A 542 -6.82 -22.61 -1.03
N THR A 543 -7.36 -21.84 -0.10
CA THR A 543 -6.81 -20.56 0.36
C THR A 543 -6.24 -20.76 1.76
N TYR A 544 -4.98 -20.37 1.95
CA TYR A 544 -4.29 -20.43 3.23
C TYR A 544 -4.11 -19.03 3.80
N SER A 545 -4.47 -18.85 5.06
CA SER A 545 -4.41 -17.54 5.68
C SER A 545 -3.97 -17.63 7.13
N PHE A 546 -3.47 -16.51 7.63
CA PHE A 546 -3.19 -16.31 9.04
C PHE A 546 -3.52 -14.87 9.43
N ALA A 547 -4.31 -14.72 10.49
CA ALA A 547 -4.48 -13.45 11.17
C ALA A 547 -3.62 -13.46 12.44
N GLY A 548 -2.67 -12.53 12.55
CA GLY A 548 -1.87 -12.29 13.74
C GLY A 548 -2.25 -10.94 14.35
N VAL A 549 -2.27 -10.84 15.66
CA VAL A 549 -2.47 -9.59 16.40
C VAL A 549 -1.42 -9.53 17.49
N ALA A 550 -0.84 -8.34 17.69
CA ALA A 550 0.14 -8.13 18.74
C ALA A 550 0.17 -6.68 19.26
N PRO A 551 0.61 -6.49 20.52
CA PRO A 551 0.70 -7.52 21.56
C PRO A 551 -0.71 -7.85 22.14
N MET A 552 -0.96 -9.04 22.69
CA MET A 552 -2.35 -9.44 23.06
C MET A 552 -2.87 -8.88 24.38
N ASP A 553 -1.98 -8.35 25.23
CA ASP A 553 -2.34 -7.62 26.44
C ASP A 553 -2.81 -6.19 26.15
N ASN A 554 -2.25 -5.56 25.12
CA ASN A 554 -2.63 -4.23 24.62
C ASN A 554 -2.52 -4.17 23.08
N PRO A 555 -3.48 -4.74 22.34
CA PRO A 555 -3.40 -4.84 20.88
C PRO A 555 -3.09 -3.51 20.20
N LYS A 556 -2.05 -3.52 19.35
CA LYS A 556 -1.63 -2.34 18.55
C LYS A 556 -1.79 -2.60 17.07
N VAL A 557 -1.37 -3.76 16.59
CA VAL A 557 -1.32 -4.09 15.17
C VAL A 557 -1.97 -5.45 14.89
N ALA A 558 -2.77 -5.49 13.83
CA ALA A 558 -3.27 -6.71 13.22
C ALA A 558 -2.60 -6.91 11.86
N VAL A 559 -2.23 -8.16 11.55
CA VAL A 559 -1.68 -8.58 10.27
C VAL A 559 -2.57 -9.70 9.73
N LEU A 560 -3.12 -9.51 8.53
CA LEU A 560 -3.84 -10.56 7.81
C LEU A 560 -3.07 -10.91 6.54
N LEU A 561 -2.63 -12.16 6.44
CA LEU A 561 -1.96 -12.71 5.26
C LEU A 561 -2.84 -13.77 4.61
N ILE A 562 -2.94 -13.72 3.28
CA ILE A 562 -3.68 -14.67 2.44
C ILE A 562 -2.80 -15.12 1.28
N LEU A 563 -2.65 -16.43 1.12
CA LEU A 563 -2.02 -17.09 -0.03
C LEU A 563 -3.12 -17.88 -0.75
N ASP A 564 -3.45 -17.48 -1.98
CA ASP A 564 -4.56 -18.04 -2.73
C ASP A 564 -4.07 -19.05 -3.77
N GLU A 565 -4.49 -20.31 -3.63
CA GLU A 565 -4.11 -21.43 -4.49
C GLU A 565 -2.60 -21.70 -4.57
N PRO A 566 -1.87 -21.95 -3.45
CA PRO A 566 -0.52 -22.49 -3.57
C PRO A 566 -0.53 -23.88 -4.20
N TYR A 567 0.55 -24.20 -4.92
CA TYR A 567 0.64 -25.40 -5.75
C TYR A 567 0.54 -26.69 -4.94
N GLU A 568 1.12 -26.73 -3.73
CA GLU A 568 1.02 -27.87 -2.84
C GLU A 568 -0.31 -27.83 -2.05
N THR A 569 -1.21 -28.76 -2.38
CA THR A 569 -2.57 -28.82 -1.81
C THR A 569 -2.68 -29.56 -0.47
N ASP A 570 -1.61 -30.22 -0.02
CA ASP A 570 -1.58 -31.01 1.23
C ASP A 570 -1.02 -30.22 2.43
N LEU A 571 -0.85 -28.91 2.30
CA LEU A 571 -0.32 -28.04 3.35
C LEU A 571 -1.43 -27.48 4.26
N TYR A 572 -1.04 -26.83 5.35
CA TYR A 572 -1.94 -26.14 6.27
C TYR A 572 -1.55 -24.67 6.41
N GLY A 573 -2.52 -23.79 6.70
CA GLY A 573 -2.22 -22.36 6.90
C GLY A 573 -1.25 -22.13 8.07
N SER A 574 -1.19 -23.06 9.02
CA SER A 574 -0.25 -23.07 10.14
C SER A 574 1.21 -23.31 9.73
N THR A 575 1.47 -23.98 8.60
CA THR A 575 2.82 -24.28 8.13
C THR A 575 3.30 -23.29 7.08
N VAL A 576 2.37 -22.61 6.41
CA VAL A 576 2.66 -21.74 5.25
C VAL A 576 2.48 -20.27 5.61
N ALA A 577 1.31 -19.86 6.09
CA ALA A 577 0.99 -18.46 6.36
C ALA A 577 1.49 -17.97 7.74
N ALA A 578 1.39 -18.82 8.77
CA ALA A 578 1.76 -18.43 10.14
C ALA A 578 3.24 -18.03 10.32
N PRO A 579 4.24 -18.77 9.78
CA PRO A 579 5.65 -18.36 9.89
C PRO A 579 5.93 -16.99 9.25
N VAL A 580 5.30 -16.71 8.12
CA VAL A 580 5.47 -15.45 7.39
C VAL A 580 4.94 -14.27 8.21
N VAL A 581 3.76 -14.42 8.84
CA VAL A 581 3.23 -13.39 9.75
C VAL A 581 4.10 -13.24 11.00
N GLY A 582 4.63 -14.33 11.55
CA GLY A 582 5.60 -14.27 12.66
C GLY A 582 6.85 -13.48 12.28
N ALA A 583 7.40 -13.72 11.09
CA ALA A 583 8.57 -12.99 10.58
C ALA A 583 8.28 -11.49 10.38
N ILE A 584 7.13 -11.15 9.80
CA ILE A 584 6.67 -9.75 9.68
C ILE A 584 6.57 -9.10 11.07
N LEU A 585 5.86 -9.73 12.01
CA LEU A 585 5.70 -9.22 13.38
C LEU A 585 7.05 -9.04 14.09
N SER A 586 8.02 -9.93 13.88
CA SER A 586 9.34 -9.84 14.49
C SER A 586 10.15 -8.61 14.08
N GLU A 587 9.86 -8.04 12.89
CA GLU A 587 10.54 -6.84 12.38
C GLU A 587 9.75 -5.56 12.63
N ILE A 588 8.41 -5.60 12.57
CA ILE A 588 7.59 -4.40 12.75
C ILE A 588 7.36 -4.04 14.23
N LEU A 589 7.27 -5.03 15.14
CA LEU A 589 7.01 -4.76 16.55
C LEU A 589 8.13 -3.95 17.23
N PRO A 590 9.43 -4.27 17.05
CA PRO A 590 10.51 -3.41 17.55
C PRO A 590 10.46 -2.00 16.96
N TYR A 591 10.17 -1.89 15.66
CA TYR A 591 10.09 -0.60 14.96
C TYR A 591 8.95 0.29 15.50
N LEU A 592 7.80 -0.31 15.80
CA LEU A 592 6.66 0.35 16.44
C LEU A 592 6.89 0.65 17.93
N GLY A 593 8.06 0.31 18.47
CA GLY A 593 8.41 0.52 19.88
C GLY A 593 7.68 -0.42 20.84
N VAL A 594 7.16 -1.56 20.36
CA VAL A 594 6.56 -2.59 21.21
C VAL A 594 7.69 -3.29 21.98
N GLU A 595 7.61 -3.23 23.30
CA GLU A 595 8.60 -3.83 24.20
C GLU A 595 8.52 -5.36 24.19
N THR A 596 9.68 -6.01 24.35
CA THR A 596 9.75 -7.45 24.55
C THR A 596 9.58 -7.82 26.02
N ASN A 597 8.82 -8.88 26.27
CA ASN A 597 8.63 -9.48 27.57
C ASN A 597 8.92 -10.98 27.49
N TYR A 598 10.16 -11.35 27.83
CA TYR A 598 10.61 -12.74 27.77
C TYR A 598 10.20 -13.54 29.00
N THR A 599 9.70 -14.74 28.79
CA THR A 599 9.54 -15.75 29.84
C THR A 599 10.89 -16.33 30.26
N ALA A 600 10.96 -16.93 31.46
CA ALA A 600 12.20 -17.58 31.95
C ALA A 600 12.70 -18.70 31.02
N GLU A 601 11.78 -19.38 30.33
CA GLU A 601 12.08 -20.42 29.35
C GLU A 601 12.64 -19.81 28.06
N GLU A 602 12.07 -18.72 27.56
CA GLU A 602 12.60 -17.99 26.40
C GLU A 602 13.97 -17.37 26.70
N LEU A 603 14.16 -16.78 27.89
CA LEU A 603 15.45 -16.27 28.37
C LEU A 603 16.53 -17.34 28.30
N SER A 604 16.21 -18.60 28.61
CA SER A 604 17.17 -19.71 28.53
C SER A 604 17.59 -20.08 27.10
N VAL A 605 16.78 -19.72 26.09
CA VAL A 605 17.02 -19.99 24.66
C VAL A 605 17.70 -18.81 23.96
N ILE A 606 17.45 -17.57 24.43
CA ILE A 606 18.08 -16.35 23.89
C ILE A 606 19.39 -15.98 24.59
N ASN A 607 19.64 -16.49 25.78
CA ASN A 607 20.91 -16.31 26.47
C ASN A 607 21.98 -17.19 25.85
N VAL A 608 23.10 -16.58 25.49
CA VAL A 608 24.28 -17.25 24.96
C VAL A 608 25.48 -16.92 25.81
N THR A 609 26.29 -17.94 26.09
CA THR A 609 27.56 -17.77 26.79
C THR A 609 28.57 -17.15 25.84
N VAL A 610 29.15 -16.02 26.25
CA VAL A 610 30.17 -15.30 25.47
C VAL A 610 31.39 -16.22 25.27
N PRO A 611 31.75 -16.55 24.01
CA PRO A 611 32.96 -17.29 23.69
C PRO A 611 34.23 -16.59 24.17
N ASN A 612 35.29 -17.35 24.39
CA ASN A 612 36.61 -16.76 24.61
C ASN A 612 37.28 -16.43 23.28
N ALA A 613 37.45 -15.14 22.99
CA ALA A 613 38.17 -14.60 21.84
C ALA A 613 39.60 -14.14 22.19
N VAL A 614 39.95 -14.04 23.48
CA VAL A 614 41.28 -13.57 23.92
C VAL A 614 42.38 -14.55 23.44
N GLY A 615 43.42 -14.01 22.80
CA GLY A 615 44.51 -14.77 22.20
C GLY A 615 44.22 -15.29 20.79
N GLN A 616 43.03 -15.06 20.24
CA GLN A 616 42.70 -15.35 18.85
C GLN A 616 42.98 -14.14 17.95
N SER A 617 43.04 -14.36 16.63
CA SER A 617 43.04 -13.22 15.70
C SER A 617 41.69 -12.48 15.78
N ALA A 618 41.71 -11.16 15.54
CA ALA A 618 40.52 -10.31 15.66
C ALA A 618 39.32 -10.82 14.84
N HIS A 619 39.60 -11.31 13.63
CA HIS A 619 38.59 -11.87 12.73
C HIS A 619 38.05 -13.23 13.19
N MET A 620 38.88 -14.09 13.79
CA MET A 620 38.41 -15.36 14.38
C MET A 620 37.56 -15.13 15.63
N GLY A 621 37.95 -14.15 16.45
CA GLY A 621 37.16 -13.71 17.59
C GLY A 621 35.78 -13.20 17.16
N MET A 622 35.73 -12.36 16.11
CA MET A 622 34.47 -11.88 15.54
C MET A 622 33.60 -13.04 15.02
N ALA A 623 34.18 -13.98 14.25
CA ALA A 623 33.46 -15.14 13.75
C ALA A 623 32.90 -16.03 14.87
N ALA A 624 33.63 -16.19 15.98
CA ALA A 624 33.16 -16.92 17.15
C ALA A 624 31.94 -16.27 17.81
N MET A 625 31.89 -14.93 17.86
CA MET A 625 30.74 -14.17 18.35
C MET A 625 29.54 -14.31 17.40
N THR A 626 29.76 -14.11 16.10
CA THR A 626 28.71 -14.26 15.08
C THR A 626 28.10 -15.66 15.06
N GLN A 627 28.91 -16.71 15.25
CA GLN A 627 28.41 -18.10 15.34
C GLN A 627 27.46 -18.31 16.52
N LYS A 628 27.64 -17.55 17.61
CA LYS A 628 26.72 -17.54 18.75
C LYS A 628 25.60 -16.51 18.62
N GLN A 629 25.43 -15.92 17.42
CA GLN A 629 24.44 -14.88 17.15
C GLN A 629 24.66 -13.64 18.03
N LEU A 630 25.92 -13.30 18.33
CA LEU A 630 26.34 -12.07 18.99
C LEU A 630 26.92 -11.09 17.97
N SER A 631 26.72 -9.80 18.22
CA SER A 631 27.38 -8.73 17.47
C SER A 631 28.80 -8.57 18.01
N ALA A 632 29.77 -8.25 17.15
CA ALA A 632 31.14 -8.02 17.59
C ALA A 632 31.75 -6.79 16.92
N THR A 633 32.46 -6.00 17.71
CA THR A 633 33.16 -4.79 17.24
C THR A 633 34.62 -4.89 17.61
N ILE A 634 35.51 -4.78 16.61
CA ILE A 634 36.96 -4.75 16.84
C ILE A 634 37.37 -3.30 17.10
N VAL A 635 38.10 -3.06 18.18
CA VAL A 635 38.63 -1.74 18.56
C VAL A 635 40.14 -1.85 18.76
N GLY A 636 40.89 -1.09 17.96
CA GLY A 636 42.36 -1.08 17.95
C GLY A 636 42.96 -1.51 16.61
N GLY A 637 44.27 -1.30 16.47
CA GLY A 637 45.04 -1.56 15.25
C GLY A 637 45.81 -2.87 15.21
N GLY A 638 45.72 -3.71 16.26
CA GLY A 638 46.44 -4.99 16.34
C GLY A 638 45.71 -6.16 15.66
N ASP A 639 46.46 -7.22 15.35
CA ASP A 639 45.92 -8.42 14.66
C ASP A 639 45.29 -9.46 15.63
N THR A 640 45.60 -9.37 16.92
CA THR A 640 45.21 -10.35 17.96
C THR A 640 44.37 -9.70 19.03
N VAL A 641 43.31 -10.37 19.49
CA VAL A 641 42.47 -9.91 20.59
C VAL A 641 43.22 -10.07 21.90
N ILE A 642 43.50 -8.97 22.59
CA ILE A 642 44.17 -8.97 23.89
C ILE A 642 43.19 -8.89 25.07
N ALA A 643 41.99 -8.35 24.83
CA ALA A 643 40.91 -8.26 25.80
C ALA A 643 39.54 -8.26 25.11
N GLN A 644 38.51 -8.67 25.84
CA GLN A 644 37.13 -8.63 25.36
C GLN A 644 36.19 -8.15 26.46
N VAL A 645 35.12 -7.47 26.08
CA VAL A 645 34.05 -7.02 26.99
C VAL A 645 32.69 -7.20 26.30
N PRO A 646 31.72 -7.92 26.88
CA PRO A 646 31.78 -8.65 28.16
C PRO A 646 32.80 -9.80 28.19
N ALA A 647 33.23 -10.18 29.40
CA ALA A 647 34.23 -11.22 29.61
C ALA A 647 33.75 -12.60 29.13
N ALA A 648 34.68 -13.45 28.72
CA ALA A 648 34.37 -14.82 28.32
C ALA A 648 33.64 -15.58 29.45
N GLY A 649 32.62 -16.36 29.11
CA GLY A 649 31.78 -17.05 30.09
C GLY A 649 30.62 -16.22 30.66
N SER A 650 30.56 -14.90 30.39
CA SER A 650 29.38 -14.09 30.69
C SER A 650 28.18 -14.61 29.93
N VAL A 651 27.00 -14.55 30.53
CA VAL A 651 25.75 -14.91 29.86
C VAL A 651 25.10 -13.61 29.41
N ILE A 652 24.99 -13.43 28.10
CA ILE A 652 24.36 -12.23 27.50
C ILE A 652 23.33 -12.66 26.45
N GLN A 653 22.45 -11.75 26.08
CA GLN A 653 21.40 -12.03 25.09
C GLN A 653 21.98 -12.07 23.66
N LYS A 654 21.45 -12.94 22.80
CA LYS A 654 21.72 -12.88 21.35
C LYS A 654 21.48 -11.46 20.81
N GLY A 655 22.32 -11.02 19.88
CA GLY A 655 22.31 -9.66 19.34
C GLY A 655 23.12 -8.65 20.18
N SER A 656 23.44 -8.95 21.45
CA SER A 656 24.30 -8.11 22.28
C SER A 656 25.69 -7.95 21.66
N THR A 657 26.32 -6.80 21.88
CA THR A 657 27.62 -6.48 21.28
C THR A 657 28.77 -6.83 22.22
N VAL A 658 29.72 -7.60 21.71
CA VAL A 658 31.00 -7.91 22.37
C VAL A 658 32.11 -7.10 21.70
N ILE A 659 32.79 -6.27 22.47
CA ILE A 659 33.90 -5.47 22.01
C ILE A 659 35.19 -6.26 22.17
N LEU A 660 35.96 -6.37 21.08
CA LEU A 660 37.22 -7.09 20.99
C LEU A 660 38.36 -6.08 20.84
N TYR A 661 39.18 -5.95 21.87
CA TYR A 661 40.30 -5.01 21.88
C TYR A 661 41.57 -5.67 21.35
N THR A 662 42.30 -4.98 20.48
CA THR A 662 43.51 -5.52 19.84
C THR A 662 44.80 -4.78 20.19
N ASP A 663 44.73 -3.68 20.94
CA ASP A 663 45.88 -2.96 21.49
C ASP A 663 45.61 -2.40 22.90
N GLU A 664 46.68 -2.15 23.66
CA GLU A 664 46.59 -1.70 25.06
C GLU A 664 46.08 -0.26 25.21
N GLU A 665 46.19 0.57 24.16
CA GLU A 665 45.74 1.96 24.19
C GLU A 665 44.21 2.03 24.12
N SER A 666 43.61 1.20 23.27
CA SER A 666 42.16 1.05 23.12
C SER A 666 41.51 0.45 24.36
N CYS A 667 42.21 -0.45 25.07
CA CYS A 667 41.75 -0.99 26.36
C CYS A 667 41.60 0.09 27.46
N ARG A 668 42.18 1.28 27.28
CA ARG A 668 42.07 2.40 28.23
C ARG A 668 40.92 3.34 27.92
N GLN A 669 40.21 3.15 26.82
CA GLN A 669 39.00 3.89 26.52
C GLN A 669 37.92 3.52 27.53
N THR A 670 37.28 4.52 28.11
CA THR A 670 36.19 4.37 29.05
C THR A 670 34.98 5.13 28.56
N VAL A 671 33.81 4.64 28.96
CA VAL A 671 32.52 5.31 28.82
C VAL A 671 31.94 5.54 30.20
N THR A 672 31.29 6.68 30.38
CA THR A 672 30.66 7.03 31.64
C THR A 672 29.35 6.27 31.80
N VAL A 673 29.19 5.55 32.91
CA VAL A 673 27.93 4.88 33.24
C VAL A 673 26.83 5.92 33.48
N PRO A 674 25.75 5.94 32.68
CA PRO A 674 24.66 6.90 32.86
C PRO A 674 23.77 6.53 34.07
N ASP A 675 23.06 7.52 34.62
CA ASP A 675 22.05 7.26 35.65
C ASP A 675 20.76 6.79 34.98
N VAL A 676 20.44 5.52 35.22
CA VAL A 676 19.25 4.87 34.65
C VAL A 676 18.13 4.72 35.67
N ARG A 677 18.34 5.09 36.93
CA ARG A 677 17.34 4.97 38.00
C ARG A 677 16.14 5.89 37.74
N GLY A 678 14.95 5.42 38.12
CA GLY A 678 13.68 6.10 37.91
C GLY A 678 13.19 6.12 36.46
N LYS A 679 13.90 5.45 35.54
CA LYS A 679 13.52 5.35 34.12
C LYS A 679 12.93 3.97 33.82
N SER A 680 12.08 3.90 32.79
CA SER A 680 11.51 2.64 32.31
C SER A 680 12.55 1.77 31.61
N GLY A 681 12.29 0.47 31.51
CA GLY A 681 13.19 -0.50 30.87
C GLY A 681 13.69 -0.08 29.48
N GLN A 682 12.80 0.42 28.62
CA GLN A 682 13.15 0.91 27.29
C GLN A 682 14.08 2.13 27.32
N VAL A 683 13.82 3.08 28.21
CA VAL A 683 14.67 4.28 28.38
C VAL A 683 16.03 3.87 28.94
N VAL A 684 16.07 2.92 29.87
CA VAL A 684 17.32 2.35 30.39
C VAL A 684 18.13 1.69 29.26
N ASN A 685 17.51 0.81 28.48
CA ASN A 685 18.20 0.11 27.38
C ASN A 685 18.75 1.07 26.33
N THR A 686 17.96 2.07 25.95
CA THR A 686 18.37 3.10 24.98
C THR A 686 19.54 3.93 25.52
N ILE A 687 19.47 4.35 26.78
CA ILE A 687 20.53 5.13 27.43
C ILE A 687 21.83 4.33 27.53
N LEU A 688 21.77 3.05 27.92
CA LEU A 688 22.94 2.19 28.02
C LEU A 688 23.54 1.89 26.64
N THR A 689 22.71 1.56 25.66
CA THR A 689 23.16 1.29 24.29
C THR A 689 23.83 2.51 23.67
N ASN A 690 23.25 3.71 23.83
CA ASN A 690 23.85 4.96 23.36
C ASN A 690 25.15 5.31 24.09
N ALA A 691 25.30 4.88 25.35
CA ALA A 691 26.54 5.00 26.11
C ALA A 691 27.57 3.90 25.77
N GLY A 692 27.26 2.99 24.84
CA GLY A 692 28.12 1.87 24.48
C GLY A 692 28.20 0.80 25.57
N LEU A 693 27.13 0.57 26.34
CA LEU A 693 27.04 -0.40 27.45
C LEU A 693 25.95 -1.44 27.16
N ASN A 694 26.06 -2.62 27.77
CA ASN A 694 25.08 -3.70 27.66
C ASN A 694 24.19 -3.75 28.91
N LEU A 695 22.88 -3.96 28.75
CA LEU A 695 21.93 -4.12 29.85
C LEU A 695 21.81 -5.59 30.28
N ASP A 696 21.82 -5.83 31.58
CA ASP A 696 21.39 -7.08 32.22
C ASP A 696 20.22 -6.77 33.16
N ALA A 697 19.01 -7.25 32.86
CA ALA A 697 17.84 -6.93 33.70
C ALA A 697 17.66 -8.01 34.76
N ASP A 698 17.93 -7.68 36.03
CA ASP A 698 17.70 -8.59 37.17
C ASP A 698 16.43 -8.19 37.94
N GLY A 699 15.58 -9.16 38.23
CA GLY A 699 14.33 -8.92 38.95
C GLY A 699 13.17 -8.50 38.05
N ILE A 700 12.11 -9.30 38.15
CA ILE A 700 10.82 -9.26 37.45
C ILE A 700 10.90 -9.80 36.00
N GLY A 701 10.52 -11.07 35.81
CA GLY A 701 10.19 -11.67 34.52
C GLY A 701 8.91 -11.12 33.87
N LYS A 702 8.64 -9.83 34.11
CA LYS A 702 7.58 -8.99 33.56
C LYS A 702 8.07 -7.54 33.70
N ILE A 703 8.68 -6.98 32.65
CA ILE A 703 8.77 -5.53 32.55
C ILE A 703 7.34 -5.06 32.28
N SER A 704 6.58 -4.73 33.33
CA SER A 704 5.27 -4.09 33.15
C SER A 704 5.48 -2.62 32.79
N GLU A 705 4.52 -2.02 32.08
CA GLU A 705 4.52 -0.59 31.70
C GLU A 705 4.77 0.39 32.88
N THR A 706 4.67 -0.07 34.14
CA THR A 706 4.91 0.71 35.36
C THR A 706 6.24 0.43 36.08
N ALA A 707 7.09 -0.45 35.55
CA ALA A 707 8.35 -0.84 36.17
C ALA A 707 9.42 0.24 35.96
N VAL A 708 10.01 0.74 37.04
CA VAL A 708 11.14 1.69 36.97
C VAL A 708 12.40 1.06 37.54
N ALA A 709 13.55 1.40 36.95
CA ALA A 709 14.84 1.01 37.49
C ALA A 709 15.03 1.59 38.90
N VAL A 710 15.19 0.74 39.90
CA VAL A 710 15.41 1.13 41.29
C VAL A 710 16.89 1.06 41.67
N GLU A 711 17.60 0.09 41.14
CA GLU A 711 19.02 -0.12 41.41
C GLU A 711 19.77 -0.43 40.11
N GLN A 712 21.05 -0.07 40.08
CA GLN A 712 21.99 -0.45 39.02
C GLN A 712 23.29 -0.91 39.67
N SER A 713 23.88 -1.98 39.13
CA SER A 713 25.06 -2.66 39.66
C SER A 713 26.33 -1.80 39.69
N ILE A 714 26.42 -0.82 38.78
CA ILE A 714 27.54 0.13 38.72
C ILE A 714 26.99 1.54 38.91
N ALA A 715 27.61 2.30 39.81
CA ALA A 715 27.16 3.65 40.15
C ALA A 715 27.24 4.60 38.94
N PRO A 716 26.25 5.50 38.76
CA PRO A 716 26.31 6.54 37.73
C PRO A 716 27.57 7.41 37.86
N GLY A 717 28.14 7.82 36.74
CA GLY A 717 29.38 8.60 36.69
C GLY A 717 30.67 7.78 36.83
N THR A 718 30.56 6.46 37.01
CA THR A 718 31.73 5.56 37.00
C THR A 718 32.23 5.40 35.56
N GLU A 719 33.54 5.50 35.36
CA GLU A 719 34.19 5.20 34.09
C GLU A 719 34.42 3.70 33.95
N VAL A 720 33.81 3.08 32.94
CA VAL A 720 33.95 1.63 32.68
C VAL A 720 34.35 1.40 31.22
N PRO A 721 34.95 0.24 30.88
CA PRO A 721 35.22 -0.10 29.49
C PRO A 721 33.92 -0.14 28.66
N PRO A 722 33.94 0.33 27.40
CA PRO A 722 32.87 0.07 26.45
C PRO A 722 32.46 -1.41 26.41
N GLY A 723 31.17 -1.67 26.25
CA GLY A 723 30.57 -3.00 26.22
C GLY A 723 30.32 -3.62 27.60
N THR A 724 30.65 -2.91 28.70
CA THR A 724 30.43 -3.42 30.07
C THR A 724 28.96 -3.73 30.31
N LEU A 725 28.71 -4.85 30.99
CA LEU A 725 27.38 -5.29 31.38
C LEU A 725 26.93 -4.54 32.65
N ILE A 726 25.80 -3.84 32.57
CA ILE A 726 25.18 -3.14 33.69
C ILE A 726 23.94 -3.90 34.10
N THR A 727 24.01 -4.61 35.22
CA THR A 727 22.83 -5.22 35.83
C THR A 727 21.93 -4.13 36.43
N VAL A 728 20.65 -4.08 36.06
CA VAL A 728 19.68 -3.09 36.52
C VAL A 728 18.48 -3.81 37.12
N THR A 729 18.09 -3.41 38.32
CA THR A 729 16.93 -3.97 39.03
C THR A 729 15.70 -3.10 38.83
N PHE A 730 14.59 -3.72 38.41
CA PHE A 730 13.32 -3.03 38.18
C PHE A 730 12.30 -3.34 39.28
N SER A 731 11.47 -2.35 39.63
CA SER A 731 10.41 -2.49 40.64
C SER A 731 9.11 -1.85 40.18
N ASN A 732 7.99 -2.52 40.47
CA ASN A 732 6.62 -2.03 40.21
C ASN A 732 6.03 -1.23 41.38
N THR A 733 6.78 -1.09 42.47
CA THR A 733 6.37 -0.38 43.68
C THR A 733 7.20 0.88 43.84
N ALA A 734 6.54 2.04 43.86
CA ALA A 734 7.18 3.32 44.16
C ALA A 734 8.02 3.19 45.44
N PRO A 735 9.29 3.64 45.45
CA PRO A 735 10.16 3.45 46.61
C PRO A 735 9.56 4.17 47.83
N SER A 736 9.35 3.41 48.91
CA SER A 736 9.03 3.98 50.21
C SER A 736 10.21 4.83 50.66
N GLN A 737 10.07 6.15 50.57
CA GLN A 737 10.95 7.06 51.28
C GLN A 737 10.75 6.79 52.78
N THR A 738 11.77 6.26 53.43
CA THR A 738 11.88 6.27 54.89
C THR A 738 13.22 6.94 55.23
N PRO A 739 13.24 7.72 56.31
CA PRO A 739 13.89 9.04 56.39
C PRO A 739 15.41 9.03 56.54
#